data_AF-A0A0A2VSQ3-F1
#
_entry.id   AF-A0A0A2VSQ3-F1
#
_cell.length_a   1.000
_cell.length_b   1.000
_cell.length_c   1.000
_cell.angle_alpha   90.00
_cell.angle_beta   90.00
_cell.angle_gamma   90.00
#
_symmetry.space_group_name_H-M   'P 1'
#
loop_
_entity.id
_entity.type
_entity.pdbx_description
1 polymer ?
#
loop_
_entity_poly.entity_id
_entity_poly.type
_entity_poly.pdbx_seq_one_letter_code
_entity_poly.pdbx_strand_id
1 'polypeptide(L)'
;MTLFDRQTLDDRRIDDVGHLIRDVPNISFSSLGDMRSTYMSIRGVGPMAQPLGFDDTSVVTYIDGVPQPAFGSDLRFLDVERIEVLRGPQGTVFGRNAQAGAINITTRQPGDTFEGILRAEAGLNSKSENVGQLTVSGPLIDDRLGGRFSAAYSNLGADVDNNTPGGKLGKMETGVFRGSLVFTPDDLTRFVLTGNYERNNNTPSNFILKKGPNFPTVKLDPKGWVDREVSGLSLTASRQLDGMQFTSVSAVNHYDFKNLTNNSEALTFSKVFGRPASAFIPATDWSTYDESQNSLYQELRLSSLDDANIVWVGGINYLHDSYRLTTKYDSAFFASTNGTRNGDFTTNSYAAFGEVTVPLFGSEKLKGRAALSYDLTDDSTIYTSVTRGAKSGGFPNYTNNAPSGLKDTPYKDSSSWSYEIGSKNRFLNGRAELNASLFYNVVKDENLFAMDSASFTFVPKPIDTRNYGMELEGSLQLTEHWKFSGGAGYTHTALRNVSDDVAASSGARSGNRVPAVPKFNTNLTLQYYDSAAWLGLPEANIFALAQHQYVGSREADVGSHFKLDAYQLYNAKVGLEFSSFDVYVFGQNLTNERPQYIGLYYGPGSEAVTVGHGRVLGVGWLFLGVAMALPAAQAAGDRTLRVVMLGSQSETLDYGRAQTYYPWVVTGNVCDVLVAYKQGNLDYQLSRAITSNQDATRWTVSLRSGVRFSDGSPLTADDVLASLRFLAASPGFAGFFSDVDMQASHVVNAEELELVLTRPRADLVTTVLTAASMVWKQGRGDVAIPICSGPYQVTSFNAQNGALLSRNPYAWHPAAWFDRIEIRPLADATARVNALLSGTADYAFDIPVSSARSVEGRQGWQIIRSGVENASGYYFAMNTRVKPFDDVEVRQALKTLVNRQQLLDVVLGGYGYRGNDVFGQGLSGFDNQLPQRQTDAALAQALLRKKNITQLTLLTADLTPGLNDAAELLRQQLADVGITLRIETVAAADYLGDISRLHQAQMLSMYALNRPFLAAIPMLFGDDNPYNYGGWYPDDFAAGVEQARKTLDPQRQQQQLNQLQQQLWQQGPYLLWGYRDQLSAAVTALQGVELNQGIPLFRSARIAGGQ
;
A
#
# COMPACT_ATOMS: atom_id res chain seq x y z
N MET A 1 15.53 7.00 -5.76
CA MET A 1 15.03 5.70 -5.30
C MET A 1 14.03 5.21 -6.33
N THR A 2 14.12 3.96 -6.74
CA THR A 2 13.10 3.28 -7.55
C THR A 2 12.43 2.23 -6.67
N LEU A 3 11.10 2.13 -6.75
CA LEU A 3 10.28 1.23 -5.96
C LEU A 3 9.59 0.23 -6.91
N PHE A 4 9.64 -1.05 -6.56
CA PHE A 4 8.85 -2.10 -7.19
C PHE A 4 7.96 -2.71 -6.12
N ASP A 5 6.65 -2.58 -6.29
CA ASP A 5 5.66 -3.27 -5.45
C ASP A 5 5.43 -4.70 -5.95
N ARG A 6 4.73 -5.50 -5.15
CA ARG A 6 4.32 -6.88 -5.48
C ARG A 6 3.73 -7.01 -6.89
N GLN A 7 2.73 -6.18 -7.22
CA GLN A 7 2.03 -6.29 -8.50
C GLN A 7 3.00 -6.08 -9.67
N THR A 8 3.90 -5.10 -9.56
CA THR A 8 4.90 -4.83 -10.59
C THR A 8 5.88 -5.99 -10.73
N LEU A 9 6.30 -6.62 -9.62
CA LEU A 9 7.19 -7.79 -9.66
C LEU A 9 6.53 -8.99 -10.36
N ASP A 10 5.27 -9.29 -10.03
CA ASP A 10 4.50 -10.41 -10.60
C ASP A 10 4.13 -10.19 -12.09
N ASP A 11 3.70 -8.97 -12.44
CA ASP A 11 3.33 -8.61 -13.82
C ASP A 11 4.53 -8.70 -14.76
N ARG A 12 5.68 -8.17 -14.33
CA ARG A 12 6.91 -8.11 -15.12
C ARG A 12 7.77 -9.38 -15.00
N ARG A 13 7.38 -10.33 -14.15
CA ARG A 13 8.13 -11.57 -13.88
C ARG A 13 9.56 -11.27 -13.43
N ILE A 14 9.69 -10.32 -12.49
CA ILE A 14 10.96 -9.97 -11.84
C ILE A 14 11.17 -10.97 -10.69
N ASP A 15 11.81 -12.09 -11.01
CA ASP A 15 11.96 -13.22 -10.08
C ASP A 15 13.35 -13.30 -9.42
N ASP A 16 14.29 -12.44 -9.80
CA ASP A 16 15.66 -12.39 -9.25
C ASP A 16 16.31 -11.01 -9.46
N VAL A 17 17.48 -10.83 -8.86
CA VAL A 17 18.27 -9.59 -8.94
C VAL A 17 18.69 -9.28 -10.38
N GLY A 18 19.01 -10.28 -11.19
CA GLY A 18 19.37 -10.10 -12.60
C GLY A 18 18.23 -9.53 -13.46
N HIS A 19 16.98 -9.92 -13.18
CA HIS A 19 15.79 -9.34 -13.78
C HIS A 19 15.55 -7.90 -13.28
N LEU A 20 15.64 -7.67 -11.97
CA LEU A 20 15.44 -6.35 -11.35
C LEU A 20 16.38 -5.29 -11.94
N ILE A 21 17.66 -5.63 -12.09
CA ILE A 21 18.68 -4.68 -12.56
C ILE A 21 18.40 -4.19 -13.98
N ARG A 22 17.77 -5.01 -14.83
CA ARG A 22 17.45 -4.61 -16.21
C ARG A 22 16.28 -3.62 -16.28
N ASP A 23 15.48 -3.55 -15.22
CA ASP A 23 14.33 -2.67 -15.09
C ASP A 23 14.65 -1.33 -14.44
N VAL A 24 15.89 -1.12 -14.02
CA VAL A 24 16.30 0.09 -13.29
C VAL A 24 17.28 0.92 -14.14
N PRO A 25 17.09 2.24 -14.27
CA PRO A 25 18.05 3.12 -14.95
C PRO A 25 19.40 3.19 -14.25
N ASN A 26 20.48 3.32 -15.05
CA ASN A 26 21.86 3.48 -14.59
C ASN A 26 22.37 2.48 -13.54
N ILE A 27 21.77 1.30 -13.46
CA ILE A 27 22.37 0.14 -12.80
C ILE A 27 22.90 -0.81 -13.87
N SER A 28 24.03 -1.44 -13.59
CA SER A 28 24.64 -2.46 -14.44
C SER A 28 25.05 -3.64 -13.59
N PHE A 29 25.00 -4.82 -14.19
CA PHE A 29 25.56 -6.01 -13.58
C PHE A 29 26.48 -6.75 -14.55
N SER A 30 27.36 -7.53 -13.94
CA SER A 30 28.28 -8.45 -14.56
C SER A 30 27.98 -9.83 -13.99
N SER A 31 27.91 -10.87 -14.82
CA SER A 31 27.63 -12.23 -14.37
C SER A 31 28.42 -13.28 -15.14
N LEU A 32 28.95 -14.29 -14.44
CA LEU A 32 29.48 -15.52 -15.05
C LEU A 32 28.39 -16.57 -15.34
N GLY A 33 27.14 -16.27 -14.99
CA GLY A 33 25.99 -17.14 -15.24
C GLY A 33 25.77 -18.21 -14.17
N ASP A 34 26.35 -18.07 -12.97
CA ASP A 34 26.36 -19.09 -11.90
C ASP A 34 25.74 -18.65 -10.55
N MET A 35 24.98 -17.55 -10.49
CA MET A 35 24.36 -16.91 -9.29
C MET A 35 25.32 -16.54 -8.14
N ARG A 36 26.53 -17.08 -8.09
CA ARG A 36 27.62 -16.60 -7.23
C ARG A 36 28.20 -15.30 -7.78
N SER A 37 28.38 -15.26 -9.10
CA SER A 37 29.25 -14.27 -9.74
C SER A 37 28.49 -13.10 -10.35
N THR A 38 27.35 -12.73 -9.75
CA THR A 38 26.53 -11.59 -10.18
C THR A 38 26.91 -10.36 -9.35
N TYR A 39 27.46 -9.36 -10.01
CA TYR A 39 28.04 -8.18 -9.36
C TYR A 39 27.40 -6.91 -9.88
N MET A 40 27.04 -6.03 -8.97
CA MET A 40 26.23 -4.86 -9.26
C MET A 40 27.06 -3.59 -9.18
N SER A 41 26.78 -2.67 -10.09
CA SER A 41 27.31 -1.31 -10.07
C SER A 41 26.18 -0.32 -10.31
N ILE A 42 26.18 0.77 -9.55
CA ILE A 42 25.20 1.85 -9.68
C ILE A 42 25.95 3.09 -10.14
N ARG A 43 25.48 3.72 -11.23
CA ARG A 43 26.12 4.91 -11.84
C ARG A 43 27.60 4.69 -12.16
N GLY A 44 27.96 3.46 -12.51
CA GLY A 44 29.31 3.03 -12.84
C GLY A 44 30.28 2.94 -11.66
N VAL A 45 29.78 2.88 -10.42
CA VAL A 45 30.57 2.63 -9.21
C VAL A 45 30.27 1.21 -8.71
N GLY A 46 31.30 0.40 -8.53
CA GLY A 46 31.19 -0.96 -7.95
C GLY A 46 32.10 -2.00 -8.58
N PRO A 47 32.00 -3.29 -8.16
CA PRO A 47 32.76 -4.37 -8.77
C PRO A 47 32.37 -4.55 -10.24
N MET A 48 33.38 -4.57 -11.11
CA MET A 48 33.19 -4.46 -12.56
C MET A 48 33.36 -5.75 -13.35
N ALA A 49 34.04 -6.73 -12.74
CA ALA A 49 34.24 -8.05 -13.33
C ALA A 49 33.99 -9.11 -12.26
N GLN A 50 34.66 -8.97 -11.12
CA GLN A 50 34.42 -9.69 -9.89
C GLN A 50 34.80 -8.82 -8.69
N PRO A 51 34.30 -9.07 -7.47
CA PRO A 51 34.68 -8.35 -6.27
C PRO A 51 36.05 -8.83 -5.83
N LEU A 52 36.78 -7.94 -5.17
CA LEU A 52 38.13 -8.24 -4.70
C LEU A 52 38.16 -8.98 -3.37
N GLY A 53 37.05 -8.97 -2.65
CA GLY A 53 36.89 -9.71 -1.41
C GLY A 53 35.43 -10.08 -1.20
N PHE A 54 35.22 -11.05 -0.32
CA PHE A 54 33.91 -11.50 0.16
C PHE A 54 33.13 -10.41 0.93
N ASP A 55 33.81 -9.33 1.33
CA ASP A 55 33.25 -8.18 2.05
C ASP A 55 33.18 -6.91 1.18
N ASP A 56 33.03 -7.06 -0.14
CA ASP A 56 32.82 -5.90 -1.02
C ASP A 56 31.48 -5.22 -0.71
N THR A 57 31.57 -3.95 -0.29
CA THR A 57 30.45 -3.12 0.16
C THR A 57 30.06 -2.05 -0.87
N SER A 58 30.32 -2.29 -2.15
CA SER A 58 29.97 -1.31 -3.20
C SER A 58 28.46 -1.16 -3.35
N VAL A 59 27.75 -2.28 -3.49
CA VAL A 59 26.28 -2.34 -3.47
C VAL A 59 25.88 -3.42 -2.47
N VAL A 60 25.05 -3.07 -1.49
CA VAL A 60 24.63 -4.00 -0.44
C VAL A 60 23.16 -4.36 -0.60
N THR A 61 22.86 -5.66 -0.59
CA THR A 61 21.48 -6.17 -0.57
C THR A 61 21.04 -6.42 0.87
N TYR A 62 19.88 -5.90 1.24
CA TYR A 62 19.22 -6.14 2.51
C TYR A 62 17.95 -6.97 2.29
N ILE A 63 17.69 -7.92 3.17
CA ILE A 63 16.39 -8.61 3.28
C ILE A 63 15.88 -8.36 4.70
N ASP A 64 14.73 -7.71 4.81
CA ASP A 64 14.12 -7.34 6.11
C ASP A 64 15.10 -6.63 7.06
N GLY A 65 15.94 -5.74 6.50
CA GLY A 65 16.96 -5.00 7.25
C GLY A 65 18.26 -5.78 7.52
N VAL A 66 18.34 -7.06 7.17
CA VAL A 66 19.54 -7.89 7.35
C VAL A 66 20.44 -7.82 6.11
N PRO A 67 21.71 -7.35 6.22
CA PRO A 67 22.63 -7.35 5.10
C PRO A 67 23.00 -8.77 4.69
N GLN A 68 22.92 -9.05 3.39
CA GLN A 68 23.26 -10.35 2.83
C GLN A 68 24.77 -10.47 2.54
N PRO A 69 25.37 -11.67 2.65
CA PRO A 69 26.75 -11.92 2.18
C PRO A 69 26.91 -11.51 0.70
N ALA A 70 28.04 -10.92 0.32
CA ALA A 70 28.23 -10.41 -1.04
C ALA A 70 28.03 -11.48 -2.12
N PHE A 71 28.62 -12.67 -1.95
CA PHE A 71 28.45 -13.83 -2.85
C PHE A 71 27.11 -14.56 -2.69
N GLY A 72 26.34 -14.22 -1.65
CA GLY A 72 25.00 -14.74 -1.39
C GLY A 72 23.90 -13.81 -1.88
N SER A 73 24.22 -12.65 -2.45
CA SER A 73 23.26 -11.55 -2.67
C SER A 73 22.35 -11.67 -3.89
N ASP A 74 22.73 -12.49 -4.89
CA ASP A 74 21.88 -12.85 -6.04
C ASP A 74 20.98 -14.02 -5.65
N LEU A 75 19.80 -13.69 -5.15
CA LEU A 75 18.80 -14.64 -4.65
C LEU A 75 17.57 -14.62 -5.54
N ARG A 76 16.88 -15.76 -5.62
CA ARG A 76 15.54 -15.79 -6.21
C ARG A 76 14.58 -15.06 -5.27
N PHE A 77 13.81 -14.12 -5.81
CA PHE A 77 12.75 -13.45 -5.07
C PHE A 77 11.62 -14.45 -4.81
N LEU A 78 11.40 -14.72 -3.54
CA LEU A 78 10.29 -15.52 -3.04
C LEU A 78 9.43 -14.60 -2.20
N ASP A 79 8.14 -14.48 -2.51
CA ASP A 79 7.15 -13.88 -1.62
C ASP A 79 7.55 -12.51 -1.04
N VAL A 80 7.83 -11.58 -1.96
CA VAL A 80 8.33 -10.23 -1.69
C VAL A 80 7.17 -9.23 -1.69
N GLU A 81 7.13 -8.33 -0.71
CA GLU A 81 6.15 -7.25 -0.63
C GLU A 81 6.57 -6.07 -1.53
N ARG A 82 7.84 -5.66 -1.41
CA ARG A 82 8.43 -4.61 -2.23
C ARG A 82 9.95 -4.70 -2.31
N ILE A 83 10.51 -4.11 -3.36
CA ILE A 83 11.94 -3.89 -3.55
C ILE A 83 12.22 -2.41 -3.78
N GLU A 84 13.17 -1.87 -3.03
CA GLU A 84 13.63 -0.48 -3.14
C GLU A 84 15.08 -0.45 -3.61
N VAL A 85 15.36 0.30 -4.69
CA VAL A 85 16.72 0.53 -5.18
C VAL A 85 17.15 1.94 -4.79
N LEU A 86 18.14 2.02 -3.90
CA LEU A 86 18.71 3.24 -3.36
C LEU A 86 20.01 3.55 -4.07
N ARG A 87 20.08 4.71 -4.71
CA ARG A 87 21.26 5.16 -5.48
C ARG A 87 22.10 6.12 -4.68
N GLY A 88 23.40 6.06 -4.88
CA GLY A 88 24.38 6.84 -4.14
C GLY A 88 24.64 6.26 -2.74
N PRO A 89 25.69 6.72 -2.06
CA PRO A 89 26.10 6.20 -0.75
C PRO A 89 24.97 6.13 0.30
N GLN A 90 24.82 4.98 0.99
CA GLN A 90 23.72 4.73 1.96
C GLN A 90 24.13 4.48 3.42
N GLY A 91 25.39 4.73 3.81
CA GLY A 91 25.90 4.36 5.14
C GLY A 91 25.28 5.09 6.35
N THR A 92 24.43 6.10 6.15
CA THR A 92 23.78 6.85 7.25
C THR A 92 22.43 6.27 7.68
N VAL A 93 21.77 5.52 6.79
CA VAL A 93 20.41 4.97 7.01
C VAL A 93 20.48 3.48 7.31
N PHE A 94 21.42 2.78 6.69
CA PHE A 94 21.69 1.37 6.92
C PHE A 94 23.10 1.28 7.48
N GLY A 95 23.28 0.70 8.67
CA GLY A 95 24.55 0.77 9.39
C GLY A 95 25.72 0.00 8.74
N ARG A 96 25.57 -0.59 7.56
CA ARG A 96 26.67 -1.15 6.77
C ARG A 96 26.95 -0.19 5.61
N ASN A 97 28.22 0.15 5.41
CA ASN A 97 28.60 1.03 4.31
C ASN A 97 28.16 0.43 2.97
N ALA A 98 27.62 1.29 2.11
CA ALA A 98 27.20 0.99 0.74
C ALA A 98 27.73 2.12 -0.13
N GLN A 99 28.86 1.93 -0.83
CA GLN A 99 29.59 3.01 -1.51
C GLN A 99 28.82 3.58 -2.72
N ALA A 100 28.11 2.72 -3.46
CA ALA A 100 27.38 3.07 -4.68
C ALA A 100 25.86 3.09 -4.47
N GLY A 101 25.34 2.30 -3.51
CA GLY A 101 23.92 2.21 -3.22
C GLY A 101 23.53 0.91 -2.52
N ALA A 102 22.23 0.70 -2.35
CA ALA A 102 21.68 -0.50 -1.70
C ALA A 102 20.41 -0.97 -2.40
N ILE A 103 20.15 -2.27 -2.32
CA ILE A 103 18.87 -2.89 -2.70
C ILE A 103 18.22 -3.39 -1.42
N ASN A 104 17.05 -2.84 -1.08
CA ASN A 104 16.31 -3.23 0.10
C ASN A 104 15.10 -4.07 -0.31
N ILE A 105 15.05 -5.32 0.15
CA ILE A 105 13.98 -6.27 -0.12
C ILE A 105 13.17 -6.42 1.17
N THR A 106 11.88 -6.12 1.11
CA THR A 106 10.95 -6.34 2.22
C THR A 106 10.06 -7.53 1.89
N THR A 107 10.03 -8.52 2.77
CA THR A 107 9.27 -9.76 2.59
C THR A 107 7.86 -9.63 3.14
N ARG A 108 6.92 -10.41 2.59
CA ARG A 108 5.54 -10.41 3.07
C ARG A 108 5.47 -11.00 4.47
N GLN A 109 4.74 -10.31 5.34
CA GLN A 109 4.48 -10.78 6.70
C GLN A 109 3.16 -11.58 6.73
N PRO A 110 3.00 -12.51 7.68
CA PRO A 110 1.70 -13.13 7.94
C PRO A 110 0.61 -12.07 8.16
N GLY A 111 -0.51 -12.22 7.45
CA GLY A 111 -1.72 -11.44 7.72
C GLY A 111 -2.68 -12.14 8.68
N ASP A 112 -3.73 -11.43 9.09
CA ASP A 112 -4.71 -11.88 10.08
C ASP A 112 -5.79 -12.82 9.49
N THR A 113 -5.64 -13.19 8.21
CA THR A 113 -6.48 -14.17 7.50
C THR A 113 -5.65 -15.24 6.83
N PHE A 114 -6.21 -16.44 6.69
CA PHE A 114 -5.57 -17.49 5.90
C PHE A 114 -5.48 -17.11 4.41
N GLU A 115 -4.26 -17.16 3.86
CA GLU A 115 -3.94 -16.94 2.45
C GLU A 115 -3.16 -18.16 1.92
N GLY A 116 -3.59 -18.68 0.78
CA GLY A 116 -2.86 -19.70 0.03
C GLY A 116 -2.55 -19.19 -1.39
N ILE A 117 -1.30 -19.31 -1.83
CA ILE A 117 -0.90 -18.97 -3.22
C ILE A 117 -0.23 -20.19 -3.83
N LEU A 118 -0.62 -20.53 -5.06
CA LEU A 118 0.06 -21.53 -5.86
C LEU A 118 0.39 -20.93 -7.24
N ARG A 119 1.67 -20.80 -7.58
CA ARG A 119 2.13 -20.43 -8.93
C ARG A 119 2.77 -21.64 -9.59
N ALA A 120 2.39 -21.90 -10.83
CA ALA A 120 2.98 -22.95 -11.64
C ALA A 120 3.23 -22.41 -13.05
N GLU A 121 4.44 -22.58 -13.58
CA GLU A 121 4.79 -22.21 -14.94
C GLU A 121 5.47 -23.38 -15.63
N ALA A 122 5.08 -23.64 -16.88
CA ALA A 122 5.63 -24.68 -17.71
C ALA A 122 6.27 -24.08 -18.97
N GLY A 123 7.52 -24.42 -19.21
CA GLY A 123 8.26 -24.00 -20.39
C GLY A 123 7.78 -24.73 -21.66
N LEU A 124 7.68 -24.01 -22.79
CA LEU A 124 7.20 -24.58 -24.06
C LEU A 124 8.27 -25.40 -24.81
N ASN A 125 9.52 -25.39 -24.34
CA ASN A 125 10.61 -26.16 -24.93
C ASN A 125 11.65 -26.52 -23.87
N SER A 126 12.60 -27.40 -24.22
CA SER A 126 13.63 -27.91 -23.31
C SER A 126 14.64 -26.86 -22.80
N LYS A 127 14.62 -25.65 -23.34
CA LYS A 127 15.46 -24.51 -22.90
C LYS A 127 14.68 -23.55 -22.00
N SER A 128 13.36 -23.69 -21.91
CA SER A 128 12.52 -22.77 -21.15
C SER A 128 12.46 -23.16 -19.68
N GLU A 129 12.06 -22.21 -18.85
CA GLU A 129 11.99 -22.39 -17.40
C GLU A 129 10.68 -23.07 -16.99
N ASN A 130 10.76 -23.97 -16.01
CA ASN A 130 9.60 -24.42 -15.25
C ASN A 130 9.69 -23.88 -13.84
N VAL A 131 8.59 -23.37 -13.29
CA VAL A 131 8.53 -22.78 -11.95
C VAL A 131 7.36 -23.39 -11.18
N GLY A 132 7.57 -23.76 -9.92
CA GLY A 132 6.52 -24.10 -8.98
C GLY A 132 6.73 -23.34 -7.68
N GLN A 133 5.71 -22.66 -7.19
CA GLN A 133 5.77 -21.91 -5.93
C GLN A 133 4.48 -22.13 -5.15
N LEU A 134 4.64 -22.37 -3.85
CA LEU A 134 3.57 -22.48 -2.88
C LEU A 134 3.80 -21.45 -1.78
N THR A 135 2.73 -20.82 -1.31
CA THR A 135 2.75 -19.99 -0.11
C THR A 135 1.49 -20.25 0.71
N VAL A 136 1.66 -20.33 2.02
CA VAL A 136 0.59 -20.49 3.00
C VAL A 136 0.85 -19.51 4.13
N SER A 137 -0.17 -18.78 4.56
CA SER A 137 -0.04 -17.74 5.57
C SER A 137 -1.32 -17.61 6.36
N GLY A 138 -1.25 -17.14 7.60
CA GLY A 138 -2.42 -16.77 8.40
C GLY A 138 -2.15 -16.72 9.90
N PRO A 139 -3.17 -16.46 10.72
CA PRO A 139 -3.05 -16.52 12.17
C PRO A 139 -2.86 -17.97 12.64
N LEU A 140 -1.87 -18.20 13.48
CA LEU A 140 -1.68 -19.42 14.27
C LEU A 140 -2.37 -19.30 15.64
N ILE A 141 -2.37 -18.09 16.20
CA ILE A 141 -3.14 -17.67 17.37
C ILE A 141 -3.67 -16.28 17.04
N ASP A 142 -4.99 -16.12 17.04
CA ASP A 142 -5.67 -14.86 16.72
C ASP A 142 -5.06 -13.69 17.50
N ASP A 143 -4.80 -12.59 16.80
CA ASP A 143 -4.27 -11.31 17.29
C ASP A 143 -2.90 -11.38 18.02
N ARG A 144 -2.25 -12.55 18.07
CA ARG A 144 -1.00 -12.76 18.83
C ARG A 144 0.11 -13.42 18.07
N LEU A 145 -0.18 -14.40 17.23
CA LEU A 145 0.83 -15.17 16.50
C LEU A 145 0.38 -15.45 15.08
N GLY A 146 1.03 -14.81 14.11
CA GLY A 146 0.88 -15.10 12.68
C GLY A 146 2.00 -15.99 12.19
N GLY A 147 1.71 -16.86 11.23
CA GLY A 147 2.69 -17.72 10.57
C GLY A 147 2.57 -17.67 9.06
N ARG A 148 3.71 -17.72 8.38
CA ARG A 148 3.79 -17.74 6.92
C ARG A 148 4.93 -18.64 6.46
N PHE A 149 4.65 -19.42 5.43
CA PHE A 149 5.58 -20.34 4.81
C PHE A 149 5.48 -20.24 3.29
N SER A 150 6.61 -20.09 2.63
CA SER A 150 6.73 -20.03 1.18
C SER A 150 7.84 -20.97 0.72
N ALA A 151 7.60 -21.64 -0.40
CA ALA A 151 8.59 -22.46 -1.07
C ALA A 151 8.48 -22.26 -2.58
N ALA A 152 9.60 -22.23 -3.29
CA ALA A 152 9.62 -22.26 -4.74
C ALA A 152 10.74 -23.13 -5.27
N TYR A 153 10.51 -23.72 -6.44
CA TYR A 153 11.49 -24.46 -7.22
C TYR A 153 11.41 -23.99 -8.68
N SER A 154 12.58 -23.75 -9.28
CA SER A 154 12.69 -23.40 -10.69
C SER A 154 13.76 -24.23 -11.39
N ASN A 155 13.49 -24.58 -12.65
CA ASN A 155 14.42 -25.32 -13.51
C ASN A 155 14.47 -24.68 -14.89
N LEU A 156 15.58 -24.00 -15.18
CA LEU A 156 15.91 -23.40 -16.47
C LEU A 156 16.80 -24.35 -17.27
N GLY A 157 16.37 -24.68 -18.48
CA GLY A 157 17.09 -25.63 -19.35
C GLY A 157 18.39 -25.07 -19.95
N ALA A 158 19.35 -25.95 -20.27
CA ALA A 158 20.61 -25.55 -20.92
C ALA A 158 20.42 -25.10 -22.38
N ASP A 159 21.11 -24.03 -22.78
CA ASP A 159 20.94 -23.46 -24.11
C ASP A 159 22.22 -23.05 -24.87
N VAL A 160 23.40 -23.27 -24.27
CA VAL A 160 24.72 -23.10 -24.90
C VAL A 160 25.27 -24.45 -25.36
N ASP A 161 25.72 -24.55 -26.62
CA ASP A 161 26.24 -25.81 -27.17
C ASP A 161 27.67 -26.08 -26.69
N ASN A 162 27.98 -27.34 -26.32
CA ASN A 162 29.33 -27.80 -25.97
C ASN A 162 29.80 -28.90 -26.95
N ASN A 163 30.90 -28.65 -27.66
CA ASN A 163 31.45 -29.51 -28.71
C ASN A 163 32.34 -30.67 -28.19
N THR A 164 32.06 -31.19 -27.00
CA THR A 164 32.63 -32.42 -26.40
C THR A 164 31.50 -33.40 -26.09
N PRO A 165 31.77 -34.71 -25.90
CA PRO A 165 30.73 -35.69 -25.53
C PRO A 165 30.03 -35.26 -24.23
N GLY A 166 28.76 -34.82 -24.29
CA GLY A 166 28.15 -34.29 -23.08
C GLY A 166 26.94 -33.36 -23.10
N GLY A 167 26.47 -32.85 -24.24
CA GLY A 167 25.25 -32.03 -24.28
C GLY A 167 25.48 -30.54 -24.04
N LYS A 168 24.42 -29.80 -23.67
CA LYS A 168 24.43 -28.33 -23.56
C LYS A 168 24.80 -27.84 -22.15
N LEU A 169 25.19 -26.58 -22.03
CA LEU A 169 25.48 -25.85 -20.78
C LEU A 169 24.50 -24.68 -20.58
N GLY A 170 24.49 -24.14 -19.36
CA GLY A 170 23.62 -23.04 -18.92
C GLY A 170 22.36 -23.48 -18.18
N LYS A 171 22.27 -24.76 -17.78
CA LYS A 171 21.14 -25.26 -16.97
C LYS A 171 21.26 -24.71 -15.55
N MET A 172 20.15 -24.24 -14.98
CA MET A 172 20.08 -23.71 -13.61
C MET A 172 18.85 -24.26 -12.88
N GLU A 173 19.06 -24.85 -11.70
CA GLU A 173 18.02 -25.38 -10.82
C GLU A 173 18.12 -24.70 -9.45
N THR A 174 17.04 -24.04 -9.02
CA THR A 174 17.01 -23.28 -7.76
C THR A 174 15.82 -23.72 -6.92
N GLY A 175 16.08 -24.15 -5.68
CA GLY A 175 15.06 -24.37 -4.66
C GLY A 175 15.20 -23.32 -3.56
N VAL A 176 14.12 -22.67 -3.17
CA VAL A 176 14.09 -21.62 -2.15
C VAL A 176 12.94 -21.84 -1.18
N PHE A 177 13.19 -21.62 0.10
CA PHE A 177 12.24 -21.75 1.20
C PHE A 177 12.34 -20.53 2.12
N ARG A 178 11.20 -20.06 2.62
CA ARG A 178 11.12 -19.04 3.66
C ARG A 178 9.99 -19.35 4.63
N GLY A 179 10.25 -19.19 5.91
CA GLY A 179 9.23 -19.19 6.96
C GLY A 179 9.34 -17.94 7.81
N SER A 180 8.21 -17.38 8.23
CA SER A 180 8.16 -16.27 9.17
C SER A 180 7.08 -16.48 10.24
N LEU A 181 7.41 -16.06 11.46
CA LEU A 181 6.49 -16.00 12.60
C LEU A 181 6.46 -14.56 13.11
N VAL A 182 5.26 -13.99 13.24
CA VAL A 182 5.06 -12.67 13.83
C VAL A 182 4.33 -12.85 15.14
N PHE A 183 4.97 -12.45 16.24
CA PHE A 183 4.43 -12.53 17.58
C PHE A 183 4.21 -11.14 18.17
N THR A 184 2.97 -10.83 18.53
CA THR A 184 2.51 -9.56 19.12
C THR A 184 1.93 -9.83 20.50
N PRO A 185 2.75 -9.84 21.57
CA PRO A 185 2.24 -10.08 22.92
C PRO A 185 1.32 -8.97 23.45
N ASP A 186 1.49 -7.75 22.94
CA ASP A 186 0.72 -6.55 23.26
C ASP A 186 0.76 -5.56 22.07
N ASP A 187 -0.03 -4.49 22.14
CA ASP A 187 -0.16 -3.49 21.06
C ASP A 187 1.12 -2.69 20.78
N LEU A 188 2.09 -2.72 21.71
CA LEU A 188 3.32 -1.94 21.62
C LEU A 188 4.53 -2.77 21.20
N THR A 189 4.42 -4.10 21.24
CA THR A 189 5.57 -5.00 21.09
C THR A 189 5.34 -5.98 19.96
N ARG A 190 6.31 -6.08 19.06
CA ARG A 190 6.26 -6.99 17.91
C ARG A 190 7.60 -7.68 17.71
N PHE A 191 7.54 -9.01 17.63
CA PHE A 191 8.66 -9.89 17.28
C PHE A 191 8.41 -10.52 15.91
N VAL A 192 9.43 -10.54 15.06
CA VAL A 192 9.40 -11.19 13.75
C VAL A 192 10.59 -12.13 13.66
N LEU A 193 10.33 -13.44 13.62
CA LEU A 193 11.33 -14.47 13.38
C LEU A 193 11.22 -14.93 11.93
N THR A 194 12.28 -14.77 11.13
CA THR A 194 12.31 -15.18 9.72
C THR A 194 13.47 -16.12 9.48
N GLY A 195 13.20 -17.27 8.86
CA GLY A 195 14.19 -18.22 8.38
C GLY A 195 14.12 -18.38 6.86
N ASN A 196 15.27 -18.46 6.19
CA ASN A 196 15.38 -18.66 4.75
C ASN A 196 16.44 -19.70 4.39
N TYR A 197 16.22 -20.42 3.29
CA TYR A 197 17.17 -21.35 2.69
C TYR A 197 17.03 -21.34 1.16
N GLU A 198 18.13 -21.23 0.43
CA GLU A 198 18.21 -21.35 -1.01
C GLU A 198 19.31 -22.34 -1.37
N ARG A 199 19.05 -23.23 -2.32
CA ARG A 199 20.05 -24.06 -2.98
C ARG A 199 19.96 -23.90 -4.49
N ASN A 200 21.09 -23.62 -5.12
CA ASN A 200 21.22 -23.48 -6.55
C ASN A 200 22.25 -24.47 -7.11
N ASN A 201 21.85 -25.23 -8.12
CA ASN A 201 22.72 -26.10 -8.92
C ASN A 201 22.78 -25.59 -10.36
N ASN A 202 23.97 -25.46 -10.92
CA ASN A 202 24.14 -24.92 -12.27
C ASN A 202 25.27 -25.60 -13.05
N THR A 203 25.16 -25.57 -14.38
CA THR A 203 26.22 -25.96 -15.33
C THR A 203 26.67 -24.73 -16.14
N PRO A 204 27.48 -23.82 -15.57
CA PRO A 204 27.81 -22.57 -16.23
C PRO A 204 28.55 -22.79 -17.55
N SER A 205 28.28 -21.95 -18.54
CA SER A 205 28.94 -22.01 -19.86
C SER A 205 30.37 -21.48 -19.87
N ASN A 206 30.79 -20.79 -18.80
CA ASN A 206 32.08 -20.09 -18.68
C ASN A 206 32.27 -19.05 -19.81
N PHE A 207 33.49 -18.53 -20.01
CA PHE A 207 33.82 -17.62 -21.10
C PHE A 207 33.77 -18.33 -22.47
N ILE A 208 33.09 -17.70 -23.43
CA ILE A 208 32.85 -18.19 -24.79
C ILE A 208 33.59 -17.32 -25.80
N LEU A 209 34.29 -17.91 -26.76
CA LEU A 209 34.95 -17.17 -27.84
C LEU A 209 33.94 -16.33 -28.64
N LYS A 210 34.03 -14.99 -28.53
CA LYS A 210 33.09 -14.01 -29.11
C LYS A 210 32.95 -14.14 -30.63
N LYS A 211 34.07 -14.35 -31.33
CA LYS A 211 34.14 -14.50 -32.79
C LYS A 211 34.42 -15.95 -33.19
N GLY A 212 33.80 -16.89 -32.48
CA GLY A 212 33.89 -18.33 -32.77
C GLY A 212 32.86 -18.79 -33.81
N PRO A 213 33.10 -19.92 -34.49
CA PRO A 213 32.08 -20.55 -35.34
C PRO A 213 30.88 -20.98 -34.49
N ASN A 214 29.65 -20.71 -34.96
CA ASN A 214 28.39 -21.06 -34.28
C ASN A 214 28.22 -20.46 -32.87
N PHE A 215 28.66 -19.22 -32.66
CA PHE A 215 28.46 -18.51 -31.39
C PHE A 215 26.97 -18.49 -30.96
N PRO A 216 26.63 -18.78 -29.69
CA PRO A 216 27.51 -19.19 -28.60
C PRO A 216 27.73 -20.72 -28.58
N THR A 217 29.00 -21.15 -28.70
CA THR A 217 29.41 -22.55 -28.59
C THR A 217 30.74 -22.62 -27.84
N VAL A 218 30.89 -23.59 -26.94
CA VAL A 218 32.13 -23.86 -26.21
C VAL A 218 32.65 -25.27 -26.51
N LYS A 219 33.86 -25.56 -26.05
CA LYS A 219 34.42 -26.92 -26.04
C LYS A 219 35.14 -27.17 -24.72
N LEU A 220 34.41 -27.76 -23.76
CA LEU A 220 34.85 -27.99 -22.38
C LEU A 220 34.81 -29.47 -21.99
N ASP A 221 35.90 -29.98 -21.43
CA ASP A 221 36.00 -31.30 -20.77
C ASP A 221 37.09 -31.25 -19.69
N PRO A 222 36.81 -31.52 -18.40
CA PRO A 222 35.49 -31.85 -17.85
C PRO A 222 34.51 -30.68 -17.96
N LYS A 223 33.21 -30.97 -17.87
CA LYS A 223 32.19 -29.91 -17.73
C LYS A 223 32.23 -29.33 -16.32
N GLY A 224 32.08 -28.02 -16.24
CA GLY A 224 31.91 -27.35 -14.97
C GLY A 224 30.52 -27.57 -14.37
N TRP A 225 30.46 -27.48 -13.04
CA TRP A 225 29.23 -27.49 -12.26
C TRP A 225 29.41 -26.58 -11.05
N VAL A 226 28.29 -26.06 -10.53
CA VAL A 226 28.21 -25.19 -9.36
C VAL A 226 27.10 -25.70 -8.46
N ASP A 227 27.36 -25.75 -7.15
CA ASP A 227 26.39 -26.00 -6.08
C ASP A 227 26.57 -24.89 -5.03
N ARG A 228 25.53 -24.10 -4.80
CA ARG A 228 25.52 -22.95 -3.88
C ARG A 228 24.37 -23.10 -2.91
N GLU A 229 24.64 -22.91 -1.63
CA GLU A 229 23.65 -22.90 -0.57
C GLU A 229 23.73 -21.57 0.20
N VAL A 230 22.58 -20.96 0.47
CA VAL A 230 22.47 -19.74 1.30
C VAL A 230 21.37 -19.95 2.31
N SER A 231 21.65 -19.68 3.59
CA SER A 231 20.67 -19.78 4.65
C SER A 231 20.79 -18.63 5.63
N GLY A 232 19.67 -18.26 6.25
CA GLY A 232 19.60 -17.17 7.20
C GLY A 232 18.53 -17.41 8.25
N LEU A 233 18.78 -16.93 9.45
CA LEU A 233 17.81 -16.82 10.53
C LEU A 233 17.92 -15.43 11.13
N SER A 234 16.81 -14.71 11.22
CA SER A 234 16.75 -13.38 11.78
C SER A 234 15.60 -13.22 12.77
N LEU A 235 15.84 -12.43 13.81
CA LEU A 235 14.85 -12.01 14.78
C LEU A 235 14.86 -10.48 14.83
N THR A 236 13.74 -9.88 14.47
CA THR A 236 13.48 -8.45 14.68
C THR A 236 12.56 -8.29 15.88
N ALA A 237 13.02 -7.58 16.91
CA ALA A 237 12.22 -7.21 18.06
C ALA A 237 12.00 -5.70 18.04
N SER A 238 10.75 -5.27 18.09
CA SER A 238 10.38 -3.86 18.07
C SER A 238 9.42 -3.56 19.21
N ARG A 239 9.65 -2.44 19.90
CA ARG A 239 8.76 -1.95 20.95
C ARG A 239 8.58 -0.44 20.88
N GLN A 240 7.33 0.00 20.81
CA GLN A 240 6.97 1.40 20.96
C GLN A 240 7.15 1.82 22.42
N LEU A 241 7.92 2.89 22.62
CA LEU A 241 8.16 3.55 23.89
C LEU A 241 7.50 4.94 23.83
N ASP A 242 7.50 5.67 24.93
CA ASP A 242 6.94 7.03 24.99
C ASP A 242 7.68 7.97 24.01
N GLY A 243 7.01 8.35 22.91
CA GLY A 243 7.53 9.23 21.86
C GLY A 243 8.62 8.65 20.95
N MET A 244 8.94 7.35 21.04
CA MET A 244 9.99 6.73 20.22
C MET A 244 9.77 5.23 19.97
N GLN A 245 10.37 4.69 18.92
CA GLN A 245 10.37 3.28 18.57
C GLN A 245 11.76 2.68 18.83
N PHE A 246 11.83 1.62 19.63
CA PHE A 246 13.02 0.78 19.74
C PHE A 246 12.93 -0.39 18.75
N THR A 247 14.05 -0.74 18.12
CA THR A 247 14.17 -1.91 17.23
C THR A 247 15.52 -2.59 17.45
N SER A 248 15.50 -3.91 17.60
CA SER A 248 16.68 -4.78 17.62
C SER A 248 16.56 -5.76 16.46
N VAL A 249 17.60 -5.88 15.65
CA VAL A 249 17.68 -6.88 14.57
C VAL A 249 18.88 -7.77 14.86
N SER A 250 18.63 -9.06 15.07
CA SER A 250 19.66 -10.08 15.28
C SER A 250 19.59 -11.08 14.14
N ALA A 251 20.70 -11.40 13.48
CA ALA A 251 20.69 -12.36 12.39
C ALA A 251 21.97 -13.20 12.32
N VAL A 252 21.81 -14.45 11.89
CA VAL A 252 22.90 -15.34 11.48
C VAL A 252 22.68 -15.77 10.04
N ASN A 253 23.72 -15.64 9.22
CA ASN A 253 23.71 -16.06 7.83
C ASN A 253 24.83 -17.07 7.59
N HIS A 254 24.55 -18.04 6.73
CA HIS A 254 25.48 -19.07 6.32
C HIS A 254 25.44 -19.23 4.80
N TYR A 255 26.62 -19.30 4.19
CA TYR A 255 26.81 -19.45 2.76
C TYR A 255 27.82 -20.55 2.51
N ASP A 256 27.50 -21.46 1.60
CA ASP A 256 28.39 -22.51 1.13
C ASP A 256 28.40 -22.52 -0.41
N PHE A 257 29.57 -22.72 -1.01
CA PHE A 257 29.70 -22.77 -2.45
C PHE A 257 30.79 -23.75 -2.86
N LYS A 258 30.43 -24.63 -3.80
CA LYS A 258 31.33 -25.59 -4.41
C LYS A 258 31.21 -25.52 -5.92
N ASN A 259 32.33 -25.59 -6.61
CA ASN A 259 32.30 -25.73 -8.06
C ASN A 259 33.43 -26.60 -8.60
N LEU A 260 33.25 -26.97 -9.86
CA LEU A 260 34.30 -27.41 -10.77
C LEU A 260 34.23 -26.50 -12.00
N THR A 261 35.38 -26.01 -12.46
CA THR A 261 35.47 -25.28 -13.72
C THR A 261 36.67 -25.75 -14.53
N ASN A 262 36.60 -25.62 -15.85
CA ASN A 262 37.70 -25.90 -16.77
C ASN A 262 38.50 -24.60 -16.97
N ASN A 263 39.84 -24.69 -16.93
CA ASN A 263 40.70 -23.49 -16.95
C ASN A 263 40.98 -22.99 -18.38
N SER A 264 40.90 -23.86 -19.39
CA SER A 264 41.27 -23.53 -20.77
C SER A 264 40.17 -23.92 -21.76
N GLU A 265 39.16 -23.03 -21.95
CA GLU A 265 38.13 -23.25 -22.96
C GLU A 265 38.77 -23.42 -24.35
N ALA A 266 38.54 -24.58 -24.96
CA ALA A 266 39.42 -25.04 -26.02
C ALA A 266 39.32 -24.23 -27.31
N LEU A 267 38.17 -23.61 -27.62
CA LEU A 267 38.03 -22.76 -28.81
C LEU A 267 38.78 -21.42 -28.63
N THR A 268 38.68 -20.82 -27.45
CA THR A 268 39.35 -19.58 -27.08
C THR A 268 40.87 -19.79 -27.05
N PHE A 269 41.33 -20.80 -26.31
CA PHE A 269 42.75 -21.06 -26.14
C PHE A 269 43.43 -21.59 -27.41
N SER A 270 42.66 -22.23 -28.31
CA SER A 270 43.10 -22.52 -29.67
C SER A 270 43.50 -21.26 -30.44
N LYS A 271 42.73 -20.16 -30.29
CA LYS A 271 43.06 -18.86 -30.91
C LYS A 271 44.22 -18.17 -30.22
N VAL A 272 44.26 -18.19 -28.90
CA VAL A 272 45.35 -17.56 -28.11
C VAL A 272 46.72 -18.14 -28.47
N PHE A 273 46.82 -19.46 -28.53
CA PHE A 273 48.12 -20.14 -28.69
C PHE A 273 48.37 -20.68 -30.11
N GLY A 274 47.42 -20.50 -31.04
CA GLY A 274 47.55 -20.97 -32.43
C GLY A 274 47.65 -22.49 -32.58
N ARG A 275 47.09 -23.25 -31.62
CA ARG A 275 47.09 -24.74 -31.62
C ARG A 275 45.68 -25.27 -31.87
N PRO A 276 45.51 -26.52 -32.39
CA PRO A 276 44.18 -27.11 -32.55
C PRO A 276 43.41 -27.16 -31.23
N ALA A 277 42.10 -26.92 -31.24
CA ALA A 277 41.27 -26.97 -30.02
C ALA A 277 41.39 -28.29 -29.26
N SER A 278 41.62 -29.43 -29.94
CA SER A 278 41.87 -30.71 -29.27
C SER A 278 43.08 -30.71 -28.32
N ALA A 279 44.03 -29.78 -28.50
CA ALA A 279 45.18 -29.65 -27.62
C ALA A 279 44.80 -29.12 -26.23
N PHE A 280 43.62 -28.50 -26.06
CA PHE A 280 43.16 -27.87 -24.81
C PHE A 280 42.01 -28.63 -24.15
N ILE A 281 41.89 -29.94 -24.42
CA ILE A 281 40.87 -30.81 -23.82
C ILE A 281 41.52 -31.94 -23.00
N PRO A 282 42.55 -31.69 -22.17
CA PRO A 282 43.02 -32.71 -21.25
C PRO A 282 42.06 -32.81 -20.05
N ALA A 283 41.80 -34.02 -19.58
CA ALA A 283 41.01 -34.26 -18.36
C ALA A 283 41.66 -33.68 -17.08
N THR A 284 42.89 -33.20 -17.16
CA THR A 284 43.71 -32.65 -16.07
C THR A 284 43.82 -31.11 -16.14
N ASP A 285 42.87 -30.42 -16.77
CA ASP A 285 42.83 -28.96 -16.78
C ASP A 285 41.53 -28.41 -16.19
N TRP A 286 41.52 -28.25 -14.87
CA TRP A 286 40.36 -27.83 -14.09
C TRP A 286 40.76 -27.11 -12.79
N SER A 287 39.81 -26.42 -12.19
CA SER A 287 39.92 -25.90 -10.83
C SER A 287 38.65 -26.14 -10.05
N THR A 288 38.78 -26.30 -8.73
CA THR A 288 37.66 -26.40 -7.80
C THR A 288 37.75 -25.31 -6.76
N TYR A 289 36.61 -24.76 -6.38
CA TYR A 289 36.46 -23.81 -5.30
C TYR A 289 35.56 -24.46 -4.25
N ASP A 290 35.96 -24.39 -2.98
CA ASP A 290 35.17 -24.79 -1.82
C ASP A 290 35.19 -23.64 -0.83
N GLU A 291 34.02 -23.04 -0.61
CA GLU A 291 33.87 -21.79 0.12
C GLU A 291 32.78 -21.91 1.18
N SER A 292 33.05 -21.36 2.36
CA SER A 292 32.07 -21.23 3.42
C SER A 292 32.17 -19.86 4.08
N GLN A 293 31.04 -19.26 4.41
CA GLN A 293 30.95 -17.99 5.12
C GLN A 293 29.91 -18.11 6.24
N ASN A 294 30.28 -17.64 7.43
CA ASN A 294 29.38 -17.54 8.56
C ASN A 294 29.38 -16.10 9.07
N SER A 295 28.20 -15.51 9.13
CA SER A 295 28.03 -14.11 9.52
C SER A 295 27.04 -13.97 10.67
N LEU A 296 27.39 -13.17 11.66
CA LEU A 296 26.53 -12.72 12.76
C LEU A 296 26.35 -11.21 12.64
N TYR A 297 25.09 -10.77 12.62
CA TYR A 297 24.70 -9.36 12.57
C TYR A 297 23.84 -9.00 13.78
N GLN A 298 24.14 -7.88 14.42
CA GLN A 298 23.32 -7.27 15.46
C GLN A 298 23.18 -5.78 15.20
N GLU A 299 21.96 -5.27 15.18
CA GLU A 299 21.65 -3.84 15.13
C GLU A 299 20.73 -3.47 16.30
N LEU A 300 20.98 -2.31 16.90
CA LEU A 300 20.09 -1.66 17.86
C LEU A 300 19.77 -0.26 17.33
N ARG A 301 18.49 0.07 17.25
CA ARG A 301 17.98 1.31 16.67
C ARG A 301 16.94 1.95 17.58
N LEU A 302 17.01 3.27 17.67
CA LEU A 302 15.96 4.13 18.19
C LEU A 302 15.52 5.08 17.07
N SER A 303 14.22 5.31 16.95
CA SER A 303 13.69 6.32 16.05
C SER A 303 12.54 7.08 16.68
N SER A 304 12.26 8.28 16.18
CA SER A 304 11.01 8.99 16.47
C SER A 304 9.81 8.16 15.99
N LEU A 305 8.64 8.46 16.54
CA LEU A 305 7.37 8.02 15.95
C LEU A 305 7.06 8.80 14.67
N ASP A 306 6.15 8.29 13.84
CA ASP A 306 5.84 8.84 12.52
C ASP A 306 5.18 10.22 12.57
N ASP A 307 4.53 10.56 13.70
CA ASP A 307 3.88 11.84 13.97
C ASP A 307 4.81 12.89 14.61
N ALA A 308 6.08 12.55 14.84
CA ALA A 308 7.01 13.44 15.50
C ALA A 308 7.39 14.64 14.61
N ASN A 309 7.34 15.85 15.19
CA ASN A 309 7.75 17.09 14.53
C ASN A 309 9.23 17.10 14.09
N ILE A 310 10.07 16.35 14.78
CA ILE A 310 11.47 16.10 14.39
C ILE A 310 11.58 14.62 14.14
N VAL A 311 11.80 14.24 12.88
CA VAL A 311 11.98 12.84 12.51
C VAL A 311 13.45 12.50 12.70
N TRP A 312 13.74 11.50 13.51
CA TRP A 312 15.11 11.07 13.73
C TRP A 312 15.21 9.56 13.84
N VAL A 313 16.37 9.05 13.46
CA VAL A 313 16.77 7.66 13.67
C VAL A 313 18.23 7.65 14.09
N GLY A 314 18.58 6.80 15.03
CA GLY A 314 19.94 6.58 15.48
C GLY A 314 20.13 5.13 15.86
N GLY A 315 21.28 4.57 15.54
CA GLY A 315 21.55 3.17 15.82
C GLY A 315 23.02 2.84 15.86
N ILE A 316 23.29 1.64 16.38
CA ILE A 316 24.59 1.00 16.37
C ILE A 316 24.44 -0.40 15.81
N ASN A 317 25.48 -0.88 15.14
CA ASN A 317 25.53 -2.27 14.74
C ASN A 317 26.90 -2.91 14.92
N TYR A 318 26.87 -4.24 14.89
CA TYR A 318 28.02 -5.12 14.93
C TYR A 318 27.83 -6.23 13.90
N LEU A 319 28.86 -6.48 13.10
CA LEU A 319 28.95 -7.59 12.18
C LEU A 319 30.23 -8.37 12.47
N HIS A 320 30.10 -9.66 12.68
CA HIS A 320 31.22 -10.61 12.66
C HIS A 320 31.05 -11.53 11.47
N ASP A 321 32.10 -11.70 10.67
CA ASP A 321 32.04 -12.51 9.47
C ASP A 321 33.32 -13.34 9.33
N SER A 322 33.16 -14.64 9.10
CA SER A 322 34.24 -15.60 8.94
C SER A 322 34.08 -16.30 7.60
N TYR A 323 35.00 -16.02 6.67
CA TYR A 323 35.01 -16.57 5.32
C TYR A 323 36.22 -17.47 5.12
N ARG A 324 35.99 -18.66 4.57
CA ARG A 324 37.02 -19.63 4.21
C ARG A 324 36.88 -20.01 2.76
N LEU A 325 38.02 -20.09 2.07
CA LEU A 325 38.11 -20.49 0.68
C LEU A 325 39.26 -21.49 0.52
N THR A 326 38.96 -22.64 -0.06
CA THR A 326 39.96 -23.57 -0.58
C THR A 326 39.82 -23.64 -2.10
N THR A 327 40.87 -23.26 -2.82
CA THR A 327 40.94 -23.43 -4.27
C THR A 327 41.98 -24.48 -4.63
N LYS A 328 41.63 -25.42 -5.49
CA LYS A 328 42.57 -26.38 -6.06
C LYS A 328 42.67 -26.14 -7.55
N TYR A 329 43.90 -25.94 -8.03
CA TYR A 329 44.20 -25.77 -9.44
C TYR A 329 45.00 -26.98 -9.93
N ASP A 330 44.55 -27.55 -11.04
CA ASP A 330 45.30 -28.54 -11.82
C ASP A 330 45.22 -28.14 -13.28
N SER A 331 46.33 -27.70 -13.84
CA SER A 331 46.43 -27.24 -15.22
C SER A 331 47.66 -27.81 -15.90
N ALA A 332 47.45 -28.41 -17.08
CA ALA A 332 48.54 -28.85 -17.95
C ALA A 332 49.20 -27.66 -18.71
N PHE A 333 48.51 -26.52 -18.82
CA PHE A 333 48.99 -25.34 -19.57
C PHE A 333 49.56 -24.26 -18.65
N PHE A 334 49.01 -24.15 -17.44
CA PHE A 334 49.41 -23.19 -16.43
C PHE A 334 50.00 -23.89 -15.21
N ALA A 335 50.99 -24.76 -15.43
CA ALA A 335 51.53 -25.64 -14.37
C ALA A 335 52.06 -24.89 -13.14
N SER A 336 52.50 -23.63 -13.30
CA SER A 336 52.88 -22.77 -12.18
C SER A 336 51.72 -22.51 -11.23
N THR A 337 50.48 -22.49 -11.72
CA THR A 337 49.29 -22.22 -10.92
C THR A 337 48.81 -23.43 -10.11
N ASN A 338 49.34 -24.63 -10.39
CA ASN A 338 48.87 -25.88 -9.80
C ASN A 338 49.13 -25.94 -8.30
N GLY A 339 48.21 -26.57 -7.58
CA GLY A 339 48.29 -26.76 -6.13
C GLY A 339 47.01 -26.33 -5.42
N THR A 340 47.10 -26.31 -4.08
CA THR A 340 46.00 -25.90 -3.20
C THR A 340 46.29 -24.54 -2.58
N ARG A 341 45.31 -23.66 -2.61
CA ARG A 341 45.34 -22.32 -2.01
C ARG A 341 44.27 -22.27 -0.94
N ASN A 342 44.64 -21.91 0.28
CA ASN A 342 43.72 -21.74 1.39
C ASN A 342 43.71 -20.27 1.80
N GLY A 343 42.52 -19.69 1.91
CA GLY A 343 42.29 -18.34 2.41
C GLY A 343 41.34 -18.39 3.58
N ASP A 344 41.78 -17.87 4.72
CA ASP A 344 40.99 -17.71 5.93
C ASP A 344 40.90 -16.22 6.25
N PHE A 345 39.69 -15.69 6.27
CA PHE A 345 39.45 -14.28 6.45
C PHE A 345 38.42 -14.03 7.55
N THR A 346 38.65 -12.99 8.34
CA THR A 346 37.72 -12.56 9.39
C THR A 346 37.52 -11.06 9.28
N THR A 347 36.26 -10.64 9.19
CA THR A 347 35.86 -9.23 9.25
C THR A 347 35.10 -8.98 10.55
N ASN A 348 35.49 -7.93 11.26
CA ASN A 348 34.68 -7.34 12.32
C ASN A 348 34.35 -5.92 11.90
N SER A 349 33.06 -5.59 11.85
CA SER A 349 32.57 -4.25 11.54
C SER A 349 31.73 -3.71 12.68
N TYR A 350 31.95 -2.45 13.00
CA TYR A 350 31.21 -1.70 14.01
C TYR A 350 30.81 -0.37 13.38
N ALA A 351 29.53 -0.02 13.48
CA ALA A 351 29.07 1.29 13.02
C ALA A 351 28.14 1.93 14.04
N ALA A 352 28.22 3.26 14.10
CA ALA A 352 27.17 4.10 14.65
C ALA A 352 26.63 4.96 13.51
N PHE A 353 25.32 5.03 13.39
CA PHE A 353 24.64 5.76 12.32
C PHE A 353 23.48 6.56 12.88
N GLY A 354 23.05 7.56 12.12
CA GLY A 354 21.89 8.34 12.47
C GLY A 354 21.56 9.38 11.43
N GLU A 355 20.29 9.75 11.41
CA GLU A 355 19.72 10.78 10.55
C GLU A 355 18.73 11.58 11.40
N VAL A 356 18.80 12.90 11.28
CA VAL A 356 17.85 13.83 11.91
C VAL A 356 17.32 14.74 10.82
N THR A 357 16.00 14.76 10.68
CA THR A 357 15.26 15.63 9.76
C THR A 357 14.49 16.64 10.59
N VAL A 358 14.91 17.90 10.50
CA VAL A 358 14.26 19.02 11.18
C VAL A 358 13.51 19.85 10.13
N PRO A 359 12.21 20.09 10.28
CA PRO A 359 11.51 21.12 9.52
C PRO A 359 11.96 22.48 10.04
N LEU A 360 12.69 23.25 9.22
CA LEU A 360 13.26 24.54 9.66
C LEU A 360 12.20 25.66 9.69
N PHE A 361 11.12 25.53 8.93
CA PHE A 361 10.04 26.50 8.83
C PHE A 361 8.71 25.74 8.76
N GLY A 362 7.79 26.02 9.69
CA GLY A 362 6.52 25.29 9.83
C GLY A 362 5.68 25.36 8.56
N SER A 363 5.33 24.16 8.03
CA SER A 363 4.51 23.87 6.84
C SER A 363 4.78 24.75 5.60
N GLU A 364 5.31 24.10 4.55
CA GLU A 364 5.84 24.64 3.29
C GLU A 364 7.29 25.18 3.36
N LYS A 365 8.21 24.33 2.88
CA LYS A 365 9.55 24.63 2.33
C LYS A 365 10.75 24.44 3.27
N LEU A 366 11.73 23.74 2.69
CA LEU A 366 13.08 23.43 3.16
C LEU A 366 13.19 22.37 4.28
N LYS A 367 13.44 21.12 3.87
CA LYS A 367 13.82 19.99 4.75
C LYS A 367 15.30 19.69 4.56
N GLY A 368 16.02 19.42 5.66
CA GLY A 368 17.47 19.21 5.65
C GLY A 368 17.89 17.77 5.94
N ARG A 369 18.70 17.21 5.04
CA ARG A 369 19.71 16.15 5.26
C ARG A 369 21.06 16.78 4.85
N ALA A 370 22.15 16.06 4.58
CA ALA A 370 23.19 16.59 3.66
C ALA A 370 22.66 16.73 2.20
N ALA A 371 21.38 17.11 2.10
CA ALA A 371 20.55 17.27 0.95
C ALA A 371 19.52 18.35 1.32
N LEU A 372 19.23 19.20 0.35
CA LEU A 372 18.27 20.29 0.47
C LEU A 372 17.10 19.95 -0.44
N SER A 373 15.89 19.84 0.09
CA SER A 373 14.69 19.66 -0.73
C SER A 373 13.75 20.85 -0.59
N TYR A 374 13.11 21.22 -1.70
CA TYR A 374 12.15 22.30 -1.80
C TYR A 374 10.94 21.82 -2.58
N ASP A 375 9.79 21.81 -1.91
CA ASP A 375 8.49 21.51 -2.52
C ASP A 375 8.06 22.76 -3.32
N LEU A 376 8.05 22.65 -4.65
CA LEU A 376 7.56 23.69 -5.56
C LEU A 376 6.04 23.82 -5.46
N THR A 377 5.37 22.67 -5.32
CA THR A 377 3.93 22.44 -5.11
C THR A 377 3.77 21.15 -4.30
N ASP A 378 2.55 20.82 -3.86
CA ASP A 378 2.26 19.55 -3.17
C ASP A 378 2.64 18.32 -4.00
N ASP A 379 2.56 18.43 -5.32
CA ASP A 379 2.86 17.35 -6.27
C ASP A 379 4.27 17.42 -6.90
N SER A 380 5.12 18.40 -6.54
CA SER A 380 6.42 18.58 -7.19
C SER A 380 7.50 19.04 -6.22
N THR A 381 8.56 18.25 -6.09
CA THR A 381 9.68 18.53 -5.20
C THR A 381 10.97 18.55 -6.01
N ILE A 382 11.79 19.57 -5.80
CA ILE A 382 13.19 19.58 -6.25
C ILE A 382 14.12 19.29 -5.07
N TYR A 383 15.24 18.65 -5.33
CA TYR A 383 16.23 18.40 -4.30
C TYR A 383 17.65 18.44 -4.85
N THR A 384 18.61 18.70 -3.97
CA THR A 384 20.03 18.47 -4.21
C THR A 384 20.64 17.72 -3.04
N SER A 385 21.65 16.90 -3.28
CA SER A 385 22.34 16.15 -2.21
C SER A 385 23.84 16.05 -2.45
N VAL A 386 24.58 15.96 -1.35
CA VAL A 386 26.01 15.65 -1.32
C VAL A 386 26.22 14.49 -0.38
N THR A 387 26.82 13.43 -0.87
CA THR A 387 26.99 12.18 -0.13
C THR A 387 28.43 11.69 -0.27
N ARG A 388 28.97 11.16 0.83
CA ARG A 388 30.29 10.54 0.87
C ARG A 388 30.13 9.06 1.16
N GLY A 389 30.73 8.22 0.33
CA GLY A 389 30.83 6.78 0.53
C GLY A 389 32.27 6.35 0.73
N ALA A 390 32.45 5.18 1.35
CA ALA A 390 33.74 4.51 1.43
C ALA A 390 33.54 3.00 1.35
N LYS A 391 34.55 2.33 0.79
CA LYS A 391 34.72 0.88 0.81
C LYS A 391 36.07 0.58 1.45
N SER A 392 36.11 -0.30 2.43
CA SER A 392 37.35 -0.67 3.13
C SER A 392 38.36 -1.31 2.17
N GLY A 393 39.64 -1.10 2.46
CA GLY A 393 40.72 -1.87 1.85
C GLY A 393 40.71 -3.30 2.38
N GLY A 394 41.49 -4.18 1.75
CA GLY A 394 41.48 -5.59 2.08
C GLY A 394 42.52 -6.39 1.33
N PHE A 395 42.37 -7.71 1.36
CA PHE A 395 43.20 -8.65 0.62
C PHE A 395 42.37 -9.30 -0.48
N PRO A 396 42.95 -9.50 -1.68
CA PRO A 396 42.29 -10.27 -2.74
C PRO A 396 41.90 -11.67 -2.23
N ASN A 397 40.69 -12.14 -2.56
CA ASN A 397 40.27 -13.52 -2.26
C ASN A 397 40.92 -14.57 -3.19
N TYR A 398 41.84 -14.17 -4.06
CA TYR A 398 42.65 -15.06 -4.90
C TYR A 398 44.10 -14.59 -4.88
N THR A 399 45.04 -15.53 -5.00
CA THR A 399 46.48 -15.23 -4.99
C THR A 399 47.10 -15.59 -6.33
N ASN A 400 47.79 -14.64 -6.97
CA ASN A 400 48.63 -14.93 -8.16
C ASN A 400 50.11 -15.09 -7.79
N ASN A 401 50.46 -14.70 -6.55
CA ASN A 401 51.82 -14.64 -6.07
C ASN A 401 52.26 -15.94 -5.37
N ALA A 402 51.31 -16.72 -4.85
CA ALA A 402 51.60 -17.98 -4.15
C ALA A 402 52.45 -18.98 -4.97
N PRO A 403 52.19 -19.24 -6.27
CA PRO A 403 53.08 -20.01 -7.15
C PRO A 403 54.55 -19.62 -7.13
N SER A 404 54.82 -18.33 -6.96
CA SER A 404 56.16 -17.74 -7.00
C SER A 404 56.76 -17.52 -5.62
N GLY A 405 56.08 -17.98 -4.55
CA GLY A 405 56.48 -17.73 -3.16
C GLY A 405 56.42 -16.26 -2.73
N LEU A 406 55.74 -15.41 -3.51
CA LEU A 406 55.61 -13.98 -3.24
C LEU A 406 54.40 -13.73 -2.33
N LYS A 407 54.46 -12.67 -1.52
CA LYS A 407 53.32 -12.23 -0.70
C LYS A 407 52.32 -11.45 -1.54
N ASP A 408 51.02 -11.65 -1.32
CA ASP A 408 50.00 -10.80 -1.91
C ASP A 408 50.02 -9.41 -1.27
N THR A 409 49.74 -8.40 -2.09
CA THR A 409 49.69 -7.00 -1.65
C THR A 409 48.24 -6.63 -1.33
N PRO A 410 47.95 -6.06 -0.14
CA PRO A 410 46.61 -5.58 0.17
C PRO A 410 46.23 -4.42 -0.77
N TYR A 411 44.95 -4.36 -1.14
CA TYR A 411 44.38 -3.21 -1.86
C TYR A 411 43.92 -2.13 -0.88
N LYS A 412 43.99 -0.87 -1.32
CA LYS A 412 43.63 0.29 -0.50
C LYS A 412 42.11 0.44 -0.37
N ASP A 413 41.71 1.19 0.65
CA ASP A 413 40.34 1.68 0.76
C ASP A 413 40.00 2.61 -0.42
N SER A 414 38.73 2.56 -0.83
CA SER A 414 38.18 3.44 -1.86
C SER A 414 37.21 4.43 -1.23
N SER A 415 37.16 5.65 -1.75
CA SER A 415 36.21 6.67 -1.29
C SER A 415 35.49 7.31 -2.47
N SER A 416 34.22 7.66 -2.27
CA SER A 416 33.39 8.30 -3.28
C SER A 416 32.75 9.58 -2.73
N TRP A 417 32.66 10.59 -3.57
CA TRP A 417 31.79 11.75 -3.39
C TRP A 417 30.75 11.76 -4.51
N SER A 418 29.48 11.86 -4.14
CA SER A 418 28.35 11.89 -5.07
C SER A 418 27.55 13.16 -4.85
N TYR A 419 27.37 13.93 -5.91
CA TYR A 419 26.59 15.16 -5.98
C TYR A 419 25.37 14.89 -6.86
N GLU A 420 24.17 15.24 -6.38
CA GLU A 420 22.93 15.03 -7.12
C GLU A 420 22.06 16.29 -7.10
N ILE A 421 21.36 16.52 -8.20
CA ILE A 421 20.21 17.44 -8.27
C ILE A 421 19.09 16.71 -8.99
N GLY A 422 17.88 16.75 -8.45
CA GLY A 422 16.76 16.02 -9.03
C GLY A 422 15.41 16.66 -8.72
N SER A 423 14.39 16.11 -9.35
CA SER A 423 13.00 16.47 -9.17
C SER A 423 12.13 15.23 -9.11
N LYS A 424 11.13 15.26 -8.24
CA LYS A 424 10.03 14.30 -8.21
C LYS A 424 8.75 15.02 -8.53
N ASN A 425 7.98 14.53 -9.50
CA ASN A 425 6.82 15.26 -9.99
C ASN A 425 5.66 14.31 -10.27
N ARG A 426 4.47 14.73 -9.84
CA ARG A 426 3.19 14.12 -10.13
C ARG A 426 2.34 15.12 -10.92
N PHE A 427 1.65 14.64 -11.95
CA PHE A 427 0.81 15.46 -12.83
C PHE A 427 -0.54 14.78 -13.04
N LEU A 428 -1.49 15.53 -13.61
CA LEU A 428 -2.79 15.00 -14.03
C LEU A 428 -3.53 14.29 -12.87
N ASN A 429 -3.50 14.87 -11.67
CA ASN A 429 -4.09 14.32 -10.44
C ASN A 429 -3.61 12.88 -10.13
N GLY A 430 -2.32 12.62 -10.29
CA GLY A 430 -1.73 11.30 -10.02
C GLY A 430 -1.73 10.34 -11.20
N ARG A 431 -2.30 10.69 -12.36
CA ARG A 431 -2.28 9.84 -13.55
C ARG A 431 -0.94 9.82 -14.27
N ALA A 432 -0.04 10.75 -13.97
CA ALA A 432 1.30 10.77 -14.54
C ALA A 432 2.33 11.11 -13.47
N GLU A 433 3.47 10.43 -13.52
CA GLU A 433 4.63 10.70 -12.69
C GLU A 433 5.87 10.81 -13.56
N LEU A 434 6.72 11.80 -13.28
CA LEU A 434 8.00 11.96 -13.96
C LEU A 434 9.05 12.44 -12.96
N ASN A 435 10.06 11.60 -12.76
CA ASN A 435 11.18 11.84 -11.90
C ASN A 435 12.44 11.98 -12.76
N ALA A 436 13.26 12.97 -12.43
CA ALA A 436 14.50 13.23 -13.14
C ALA A 436 15.63 13.52 -12.15
N SER A 437 16.83 13.06 -12.44
CA SER A 437 18.02 13.41 -11.65
C SER A 437 19.24 13.60 -12.55
N LEU A 438 20.13 14.49 -12.13
CA LEU A 438 21.48 14.65 -12.64
C LEU A 438 22.45 14.31 -11.52
N PHE A 439 23.50 13.57 -11.82
CA PHE A 439 24.50 13.17 -10.83
C PHE A 439 25.92 13.39 -11.34
N TYR A 440 26.83 13.60 -10.39
CA TYR A 440 28.28 13.69 -10.60
C TYR A 440 29.00 12.97 -9.45
N ASN A 441 29.80 11.98 -9.79
CA ASN A 441 30.56 11.14 -8.86
C ASN A 441 32.06 11.30 -9.09
N VAL A 442 32.80 11.39 -8.00
CA VAL A 442 34.26 11.32 -7.97
C VAL A 442 34.66 10.17 -7.06
N VAL A 443 35.29 9.15 -7.61
CA VAL A 443 35.77 7.98 -6.86
C VAL A 443 37.29 7.99 -6.87
N LYS A 444 37.88 7.82 -5.68
CA LYS A 444 39.32 7.67 -5.49
C LYS A 444 39.68 6.24 -5.17
N ASP A 445 40.81 5.81 -5.72
CA ASP A 445 41.36 4.46 -5.50
C ASP A 445 40.30 3.37 -5.74
N GLU A 446 39.49 3.50 -6.80
CA GLU A 446 38.52 2.46 -7.17
C GLU A 446 39.30 1.23 -7.62
N ASN A 447 39.14 0.12 -6.90
CA ASN A 447 39.91 -1.07 -7.18
C ASN A 447 39.30 -1.83 -8.36
N LEU A 448 39.81 -1.57 -9.57
CA LEU A 448 39.33 -2.17 -10.82
C LEU A 448 40.20 -3.37 -11.23
N PHE A 449 39.60 -4.31 -11.96
CA PHE A 449 40.29 -5.47 -12.51
C PHE A 449 41.05 -5.12 -13.79
N ALA A 450 42.33 -5.49 -13.82
CA ALA A 450 43.18 -5.36 -15.00
C ALA A 450 43.88 -6.70 -15.27
N MET A 451 43.86 -7.15 -16.54
CA MET A 451 44.66 -8.30 -16.95
C MET A 451 46.11 -7.84 -17.17
N ASP A 452 47.06 -8.49 -16.52
CA ASP A 452 48.48 -8.35 -16.83
C ASP A 452 48.80 -9.22 -18.04
N SER A 453 49.16 -8.57 -19.14
CA SER A 453 49.44 -9.21 -20.42
C SER A 453 50.71 -10.07 -20.44
N ALA A 454 51.65 -9.87 -19.51
CA ALA A 454 52.88 -10.64 -19.44
C ALA A 454 52.70 -11.94 -18.66
N SER A 455 51.92 -11.92 -17.58
CA SER A 455 51.67 -13.09 -16.73
C SER A 455 50.36 -13.81 -17.00
N PHE A 456 49.47 -13.26 -17.84
CA PHE A 456 48.09 -13.75 -18.05
C PHE A 456 47.29 -13.85 -16.74
N THR A 457 47.57 -12.96 -15.78
CA THR A 457 46.90 -12.94 -14.47
C THR A 457 46.10 -11.66 -14.26
N PHE A 458 45.00 -11.75 -13.53
CA PHE A 458 44.18 -10.60 -13.17
C PHE A 458 44.64 -9.98 -11.86
N VAL A 459 44.88 -8.68 -11.85
CA VAL A 459 45.40 -7.98 -10.67
C VAL A 459 44.49 -6.80 -10.34
N PRO A 460 44.12 -6.59 -9.05
CA PRO A 460 43.45 -5.35 -8.67
C PRO A 460 44.39 -4.17 -8.89
N LYS A 461 43.89 -3.12 -9.53
CA LYS A 461 44.60 -1.86 -9.69
C LYS A 461 43.76 -0.72 -9.12
N PRO A 462 44.27 0.06 -8.16
CA PRO A 462 43.59 1.27 -7.69
C PRO A 462 43.62 2.32 -8.79
N ILE A 463 42.45 2.73 -9.27
CA ILE A 463 42.29 3.71 -10.35
C ILE A 463 41.23 4.73 -9.94
N ASP A 464 41.51 6.02 -10.11
CA ASP A 464 40.49 7.05 -9.87
C ASP A 464 39.45 7.03 -11.00
N THR A 465 38.17 7.26 -10.67
CA THR A 465 37.10 7.38 -11.67
C THR A 465 36.28 8.64 -11.49
N ARG A 466 35.74 9.14 -12.60
CA ARG A 466 34.77 10.25 -12.62
C ARG A 466 33.59 9.88 -13.49
N ASN A 467 32.39 9.99 -12.92
CA ASN A 467 31.17 9.51 -13.55
C ASN A 467 30.12 10.62 -13.46
N TYR A 468 29.39 10.89 -14.53
CA TYR A 468 28.29 11.85 -14.49
C TYR A 468 27.20 11.46 -15.47
N GLY A 469 25.98 11.89 -15.20
CA GLY A 469 24.87 11.44 -15.99
C GLY A 469 23.53 12.00 -15.59
N MET A 470 22.49 11.43 -16.21
CA MET A 470 21.09 11.74 -15.95
C MET A 470 20.27 10.46 -15.83
N GLU A 471 19.21 10.52 -15.05
CA GLU A 471 18.18 9.49 -14.90
C GLU A 471 16.82 10.13 -15.16
N LEU A 472 15.97 9.42 -15.89
CA LEU A 472 14.57 9.73 -16.08
C LEU A 472 13.76 8.49 -15.76
N GLU A 473 12.71 8.62 -14.96
CA GLU A 473 11.76 7.56 -14.63
C GLU A 473 10.37 8.13 -14.65
N GLY A 474 9.40 7.41 -15.20
CA GLY A 474 8.04 7.90 -15.22
C GLY A 474 6.99 6.82 -15.48
N SER A 475 5.76 7.20 -15.19
CA SER A 475 4.57 6.42 -15.51
C SER A 475 3.45 7.34 -15.99
N LEU A 476 2.58 6.81 -16.84
CA LEU A 476 1.46 7.53 -17.42
C LEU A 476 0.30 6.57 -17.64
N GLN A 477 -0.81 6.82 -16.95
CA GLN A 477 -2.08 6.17 -17.18
C GLN A 477 -2.77 6.83 -18.39
N LEU A 478 -2.50 6.30 -19.59
CA LEU A 478 -2.99 6.84 -20.87
C LEU A 478 -4.53 6.85 -20.93
N THR A 479 -5.15 5.73 -20.55
CA THR A 479 -6.60 5.55 -20.43
C THR A 479 -6.92 4.72 -19.19
N GLU A 480 -8.16 4.36 -18.92
CA GLU A 480 -8.50 3.41 -17.84
C GLU A 480 -7.90 2.01 -18.05
N HIS A 481 -7.52 1.68 -19.29
CA HIS A 481 -7.03 0.35 -19.68
C HIS A 481 -5.52 0.31 -19.94
N TRP A 482 -4.94 1.41 -20.44
CA TRP A 482 -3.54 1.45 -20.88
C TRP A 482 -2.67 2.23 -19.89
N LYS A 483 -1.61 1.58 -19.42
CA LYS A 483 -0.55 2.19 -18.60
C LYS A 483 0.79 2.07 -19.31
N PHE A 484 1.48 3.19 -19.43
CA PHE A 484 2.85 3.26 -19.89
C PHE A 484 3.75 3.56 -18.70
N SER A 485 4.90 2.91 -18.63
CA SER A 485 5.93 3.22 -17.64
C SER A 485 7.31 2.96 -18.22
N GLY A 486 8.32 3.61 -17.69
CA GLY A 486 9.68 3.36 -18.14
C GLY A 486 10.69 4.26 -17.49
N GLY A 487 11.95 3.98 -17.81
CA GLY A 487 13.06 4.81 -17.42
C GLY A 487 14.17 4.81 -18.46
N ALA A 488 14.97 5.87 -18.41
CA ALA A 488 16.13 6.05 -19.25
C ALA A 488 17.30 6.56 -18.40
N GLY A 489 18.47 6.00 -18.62
CA GLY A 489 19.71 6.40 -17.98
C GLY A 489 20.75 6.77 -19.01
N TYR A 490 21.43 7.90 -18.79
CA TYR A 490 22.67 8.23 -19.49
C TYR A 490 23.80 8.35 -18.47
N THR A 491 24.91 7.65 -18.72
CA THR A 491 26.10 7.69 -17.85
C THR A 491 27.38 7.83 -18.69
N HIS A 492 28.13 8.88 -18.43
CA HIS A 492 29.50 9.03 -18.89
C HIS A 492 30.47 8.64 -17.78
N THR A 493 31.50 7.85 -18.11
CA THR A 493 32.55 7.43 -17.18
C THR A 493 33.93 7.64 -17.78
N ALA A 494 34.89 7.99 -16.94
CA ALA A 494 36.29 8.11 -17.34
C ALA A 494 37.24 7.69 -16.22
N LEU A 495 38.24 6.88 -16.56
CA LEU A 495 39.41 6.61 -15.72
C LEU A 495 40.26 7.88 -15.59
N ARG A 496 40.82 8.11 -14.41
CA ARG A 496 41.65 9.26 -14.06
C ARG A 496 42.89 8.78 -13.31
N ASN A 497 43.96 9.57 -13.42
CA ASN A 497 45.20 9.36 -12.68
C ASN A 497 45.76 7.93 -12.79
N VAL A 498 45.62 7.29 -13.95
CA VAL A 498 46.17 5.96 -14.20
C VAL A 498 47.70 6.03 -14.15
N SER A 499 48.33 5.25 -13.28
CA SER A 499 49.78 5.21 -13.12
C SER A 499 50.45 4.47 -14.28
N ASP A 500 51.74 4.77 -14.50
CA ASP A 500 52.51 4.18 -15.62
C ASP A 500 52.60 2.65 -15.52
N ASP A 501 52.68 2.07 -14.31
CA ASP A 501 52.69 0.62 -14.11
C ASP A 501 51.38 -0.04 -14.54
N VAL A 502 50.24 0.59 -14.21
CA VAL A 502 48.91 0.12 -14.59
C VAL A 502 48.71 0.25 -16.10
N ALA A 503 49.14 1.37 -16.67
CA ALA A 503 49.07 1.60 -18.10
C ALA A 503 49.91 0.57 -18.89
N ALA A 504 51.12 0.28 -18.42
CA ALA A 504 52.01 -0.69 -19.04
C ALA A 504 51.47 -2.13 -18.95
N SER A 505 50.91 -2.55 -17.82
CA SER A 505 50.47 -3.94 -17.63
C SER A 505 49.12 -4.24 -18.30
N SER A 506 48.20 -3.26 -18.33
CA SER A 506 46.79 -3.47 -18.69
C SER A 506 46.28 -2.67 -19.89
N GLY A 507 47.08 -1.75 -20.43
CA GLY A 507 46.66 -0.84 -21.50
C GLY A 507 45.71 0.27 -21.04
N ALA A 508 45.36 0.35 -19.75
CA ALA A 508 44.50 1.41 -19.22
C ALA A 508 45.16 2.80 -19.38
N ARG A 509 44.36 3.80 -19.75
CA ARG A 509 44.81 5.20 -19.88
C ARG A 509 43.81 6.14 -19.25
N SER A 510 44.28 7.26 -18.72
CA SER A 510 43.39 8.34 -18.30
C SER A 510 42.52 8.77 -19.48
N GLY A 511 41.20 8.78 -19.31
CA GLY A 511 40.22 9.02 -20.37
C GLY A 511 39.57 7.76 -20.97
N ASN A 512 40.13 6.56 -20.76
CA ASN A 512 39.42 5.31 -21.04
C ASN A 512 38.13 5.24 -20.22
N ARG A 513 37.14 4.46 -20.67
CA ARG A 513 35.90 4.30 -19.92
C ARG A 513 36.02 3.24 -18.85
N VAL A 514 35.18 3.38 -17.85
CA VAL A 514 34.93 2.36 -16.83
C VAL A 514 34.22 1.16 -17.53
N PRO A 515 34.72 -0.09 -17.41
CA PRO A 515 34.18 -1.26 -18.11
C PRO A 515 32.74 -1.60 -17.73
N ALA A 516 32.02 -2.39 -18.54
CA ALA A 516 30.65 -2.85 -18.28
C ALA A 516 29.57 -1.76 -18.05
N VAL A 517 29.91 -0.47 -18.13
CA VAL A 517 28.98 0.66 -18.03
C VAL A 517 28.50 1.12 -19.42
N PRO A 518 27.20 0.99 -19.72
CA PRO A 518 26.64 1.51 -20.96
C PRO A 518 26.54 3.04 -20.90
N LYS A 519 26.70 3.72 -22.04
CA LYS A 519 26.41 5.16 -22.10
C LYS A 519 24.94 5.46 -21.93
N PHE A 520 24.09 4.56 -22.43
CA PHE A 520 22.64 4.72 -22.46
C PHE A 520 21.97 3.38 -22.17
N ASN A 521 20.98 3.38 -21.29
CA ASN A 521 20.07 2.25 -21.07
C ASN A 521 18.62 2.74 -20.96
N THR A 522 17.67 1.91 -21.38
CA THR A 522 16.23 2.21 -21.24
C THR A 522 15.46 0.95 -20.88
N ASN A 523 14.38 1.14 -20.14
CA ASN A 523 13.32 0.16 -20.00
C ASN A 523 11.99 0.87 -20.29
N LEU A 524 11.16 0.28 -21.13
CA LEU A 524 9.84 0.79 -21.48
C LEU A 524 8.85 -0.36 -21.33
N THR A 525 7.75 -0.12 -20.65
CA THR A 525 6.70 -1.10 -20.37
C THR A 525 5.35 -0.50 -20.74
N LEU A 526 4.62 -1.22 -21.58
CA LEU A 526 3.23 -0.95 -21.91
C LEU A 526 2.37 -2.06 -21.32
N GLN A 527 1.37 -1.69 -20.53
CA GLN A 527 0.41 -2.57 -19.88
C GLN A 527 -0.99 -2.25 -20.39
N TYR A 528 -1.77 -3.31 -20.61
CA TYR A 528 -3.20 -3.28 -20.91
C TYR A 528 -3.94 -4.10 -19.87
N TYR A 529 -5.06 -3.59 -19.39
CA TYR A 529 -5.96 -4.29 -18.48
C TYR A 529 -7.41 -3.89 -18.78
N ASP A 530 -8.28 -4.87 -19.00
CA ASP A 530 -9.69 -4.61 -19.28
C ASP A 530 -10.55 -5.85 -19.00
N SER A 531 -11.88 -5.68 -18.95
CA SER A 531 -12.80 -6.82 -18.90
C SER A 531 -12.67 -7.68 -20.16
N ALA A 532 -12.64 -9.00 -20.01
CA ALA A 532 -12.70 -9.95 -21.11
C ALA A 532 -14.15 -10.25 -21.56
N ALA A 533 -15.15 -9.47 -21.13
CA ALA A 533 -16.54 -9.64 -21.50
C ALA A 533 -16.77 -9.66 -23.03
N TRP A 534 -16.00 -8.85 -23.78
CA TRP A 534 -16.07 -8.80 -25.24
C TRP A 534 -15.58 -10.09 -25.93
N LEU A 535 -14.83 -10.94 -25.22
CA LEU A 535 -14.44 -12.29 -25.63
C LEU A 535 -15.48 -13.35 -25.25
N GLY A 536 -16.62 -12.95 -24.68
CA GLY A 536 -17.62 -13.87 -24.12
C GLY A 536 -17.25 -14.42 -22.74
N LEU A 537 -16.28 -13.80 -22.05
CA LEU A 537 -15.81 -14.20 -20.71
C LEU A 537 -16.02 -13.06 -19.71
N PRO A 538 -17.27 -12.79 -19.27
CA PRO A 538 -17.59 -11.65 -18.40
C PRO A 538 -17.02 -11.75 -16.98
N GLU A 539 -16.68 -12.97 -16.54
CA GLU A 539 -16.09 -13.29 -15.23
C GLU A 539 -14.55 -13.11 -15.20
N ALA A 540 -13.95 -12.74 -16.34
CA ALA A 540 -12.50 -12.63 -16.49
C ALA A 540 -12.09 -11.22 -16.92
N ASN A 541 -10.89 -10.81 -16.52
CA ASN A 541 -10.18 -9.67 -17.06
C ASN A 541 -9.07 -10.15 -17.99
N ILE A 542 -8.86 -9.43 -19.08
CA ILE A 542 -7.69 -9.62 -19.95
C ILE A 542 -6.59 -8.67 -19.50
N PHE A 543 -5.38 -9.20 -19.38
CA PHE A 543 -4.19 -8.40 -19.17
C PHE A 543 -3.16 -8.70 -20.25
N ALA A 544 -2.44 -7.66 -20.66
CA ALA A 544 -1.29 -7.79 -21.55
C ALA A 544 -0.17 -6.85 -21.12
N LEU A 545 1.05 -7.32 -21.25
CA LEU A 545 2.26 -6.57 -20.97
C LEU A 545 3.23 -6.76 -22.14
N ALA A 546 3.78 -5.65 -22.61
CA ALA A 546 4.89 -5.62 -23.55
C ALA A 546 6.00 -4.76 -22.96
N GLN A 547 7.21 -5.29 -22.94
CA GLN A 547 8.37 -4.63 -22.38
C GLN A 547 9.52 -4.60 -23.39
N HIS A 548 10.17 -3.45 -23.49
CA HIS A 548 11.38 -3.24 -24.25
C HIS A 548 12.50 -2.78 -23.31
N GLN A 549 13.63 -3.46 -23.35
CA GLN A 549 14.84 -3.08 -22.63
C GLN A 549 15.94 -2.84 -23.67
N TYR A 550 16.68 -1.75 -23.54
CA TYR A 550 17.85 -1.45 -24.36
C TYR A 550 19.05 -1.23 -23.46
N VAL A 551 20.17 -1.85 -23.80
CA VAL A 551 21.45 -1.48 -23.21
C VAL A 551 22.52 -1.27 -24.28
N GLY A 552 23.13 -0.09 -24.26
CA GLY A 552 24.17 0.29 -25.20
C GLY A 552 25.47 -0.50 -25.03
N SER A 553 26.34 -0.38 -26.03
CA SER A 553 27.68 -1.02 -26.01
C SER A 553 28.55 -0.51 -24.86
N ARG A 554 29.40 -1.40 -24.36
CA ARG A 554 30.19 -1.19 -23.13
C ARG A 554 31.62 -1.64 -23.38
N GLU A 555 32.60 -0.94 -22.80
CA GLU A 555 33.98 -1.46 -22.85
C GLU A 555 34.05 -2.75 -22.02
N ALA A 556 34.75 -3.76 -22.52
CA ALA A 556 34.89 -5.03 -21.81
C ALA A 556 35.95 -4.97 -20.70
N ASP A 557 36.97 -4.11 -20.85
CA ASP A 557 38.10 -3.99 -19.93
C ASP A 557 38.61 -2.54 -19.79
N VAL A 558 39.46 -2.30 -18.79
CA VAL A 558 40.02 -0.98 -18.47
C VAL A 558 40.92 -0.41 -19.57
N GLY A 559 41.48 -1.29 -20.42
CA GLY A 559 42.27 -0.92 -21.59
C GLY A 559 41.41 -0.45 -22.77
N SER A 560 40.10 -0.71 -22.74
CA SER A 560 39.18 -0.51 -23.87
C SER A 560 39.60 -1.30 -25.12
N HIS A 561 40.08 -2.54 -24.94
CA HIS A 561 40.56 -3.37 -26.06
C HIS A 561 39.44 -3.84 -27.00
N PHE A 562 38.25 -4.13 -26.45
CA PHE A 562 37.06 -4.44 -27.23
C PHE A 562 35.77 -4.08 -26.47
N LYS A 563 34.65 -4.15 -27.18
CA LYS A 563 33.33 -3.84 -26.63
C LYS A 563 32.45 -5.08 -26.49
N LEU A 564 31.68 -5.09 -25.41
CA LEU A 564 30.47 -5.87 -25.29
C LEU A 564 29.42 -5.24 -26.20
N ASP A 565 28.76 -6.08 -26.99
CA ASP A 565 27.77 -5.63 -27.98
C ASP A 565 26.54 -5.04 -27.28
N ALA A 566 25.93 -4.02 -27.89
CA ALA A 566 24.64 -3.51 -27.43
C ALA A 566 23.57 -4.59 -27.61
N TYR A 567 22.55 -4.60 -26.75
CA TYR A 567 21.45 -5.55 -26.88
C TYR A 567 20.09 -4.94 -26.57
N GLN A 568 19.04 -5.57 -27.11
CA GLN A 568 17.65 -5.22 -26.83
C GLN A 568 16.81 -6.46 -26.50
N LEU A 569 16.09 -6.41 -25.38
CA LEU A 569 15.20 -7.49 -24.98
C LEU A 569 13.76 -7.03 -25.16
N TYR A 570 12.97 -7.90 -25.80
CA TYR A 570 11.52 -7.74 -25.93
C TYR A 570 10.85 -8.85 -25.13
N ASN A 571 10.10 -8.48 -24.11
CA ASN A 571 9.34 -9.42 -23.27
C ASN A 571 7.85 -9.17 -23.46
N ALA A 572 7.05 -10.23 -23.40
CA ALA A 572 5.60 -10.11 -23.44
C ALA A 572 4.95 -11.12 -22.49
N LYS A 573 3.81 -10.73 -21.90
CA LYS A 573 2.94 -11.59 -21.10
C LYS A 573 1.51 -11.24 -21.45
N VAL A 574 0.67 -12.24 -21.74
CA VAL A 574 -0.75 -12.04 -22.05
C VAL A 574 -1.54 -13.12 -21.34
N GLY A 575 -2.61 -12.74 -20.65
CA GLY A 575 -3.39 -13.69 -19.88
C GLY A 575 -4.82 -13.24 -19.59
N LEU A 576 -5.53 -14.16 -18.95
CA LEU A 576 -6.85 -13.96 -18.38
C LEU A 576 -6.73 -14.12 -16.87
N GLU A 577 -7.22 -13.13 -16.14
CA GLU A 577 -7.35 -13.11 -14.70
C GLU A 577 -8.80 -13.42 -14.33
N PHE A 578 -9.01 -14.40 -13.45
CA PHE A 578 -10.29 -14.74 -12.85
C PHE A 578 -10.22 -14.46 -11.34
N SER A 579 -11.35 -14.51 -10.65
CA SER A 579 -11.45 -14.23 -9.22
C SER A 579 -10.54 -15.07 -8.30
N SER A 580 -10.22 -16.31 -8.71
CA SER A 580 -9.41 -17.24 -7.90
C SER A 580 -8.13 -17.71 -8.59
N PHE A 581 -7.96 -17.41 -9.88
CA PHE A 581 -6.77 -17.83 -10.61
C PHE A 581 -6.54 -17.02 -11.90
N ASP A 582 -5.29 -17.02 -12.35
CA ASP A 582 -4.88 -16.49 -13.65
C ASP A 582 -4.34 -17.60 -14.52
N VAL A 583 -4.51 -17.43 -15.83
CA VAL A 583 -3.81 -18.22 -16.85
C VAL A 583 -3.18 -17.28 -17.86
N TYR A 584 -1.91 -17.48 -18.16
CA TYR A 584 -1.17 -16.62 -19.08
C TYR A 584 -0.16 -17.37 -19.92
N VAL A 585 0.17 -16.78 -21.06
CA VAL A 585 1.34 -17.11 -21.86
C VAL A 585 2.37 -16.00 -21.70
N PHE A 586 3.64 -16.36 -21.71
CA PHE A 586 4.71 -15.39 -21.62
C PHE A 586 5.87 -15.75 -22.56
N GLY A 587 6.61 -14.72 -22.94
CA GLY A 587 7.88 -14.84 -23.62
C GLY A 587 8.86 -13.81 -23.12
N GLN A 588 10.02 -14.26 -22.64
CA GLN A 588 11.15 -13.40 -22.33
C GLN A 588 12.16 -13.50 -23.48
N ASN A 589 12.74 -12.36 -23.87
CA ASN A 589 13.71 -12.27 -24.95
C ASN A 589 13.19 -12.84 -26.28
N LEU A 590 12.08 -12.29 -26.78
CA LEU A 590 11.37 -12.78 -27.98
C LEU A 590 12.24 -12.77 -29.26
N THR A 591 13.21 -11.85 -29.33
CA THR A 591 14.19 -11.72 -30.42
C THR A 591 15.32 -12.76 -30.34
N ASN A 592 15.40 -13.53 -29.24
CA ASN A 592 16.45 -14.50 -28.98
C ASN A 592 17.86 -13.88 -29.05
N GLU A 593 17.98 -12.63 -28.61
CA GLU A 593 19.26 -11.93 -28.53
C GLU A 593 20.11 -12.50 -27.38
N ARG A 594 21.43 -12.36 -27.44
CA ARG A 594 22.35 -12.92 -26.43
C ARG A 594 23.12 -11.79 -25.76
N PRO A 595 22.61 -11.23 -24.64
CA PRO A 595 23.33 -10.22 -23.87
C PRO A 595 24.73 -10.70 -23.49
N GLN A 596 25.75 -9.86 -23.66
CA GLN A 596 27.10 -10.14 -23.21
C GLN A 596 27.31 -9.45 -21.85
N TYR A 597 27.64 -10.21 -20.80
CA TYR A 597 27.72 -9.66 -19.42
C TYR A 597 29.13 -9.27 -18.99
N ILE A 598 30.12 -10.10 -19.31
CA ILE A 598 31.53 -9.89 -18.99
C ILE A 598 32.36 -10.27 -20.22
N GLY A 599 33.51 -9.62 -20.42
CA GLY A 599 34.43 -9.98 -21.49
C GLY A 599 35.88 -10.01 -21.02
N LEU A 600 36.68 -10.91 -21.60
CA LEU A 600 38.12 -11.02 -21.43
C LEU A 600 38.84 -10.87 -22.76
N TYR A 601 39.92 -10.10 -22.75
CA TYR A 601 40.74 -9.86 -23.92
C TYR A 601 42.07 -10.61 -23.79
N TYR A 602 42.26 -11.69 -24.56
CA TYR A 602 43.54 -12.42 -24.62
C TYR A 602 44.43 -12.00 -25.80
N GLY A 603 43.94 -11.11 -26.66
CA GLY A 603 44.59 -10.69 -27.90
C GLY A 603 43.61 -10.58 -29.08
N PRO A 604 44.05 -10.05 -30.23
CA PRO A 604 43.19 -9.87 -31.39
C PRO A 604 42.60 -11.20 -31.89
N GLY A 605 41.27 -11.29 -31.98
CA GLY A 605 40.57 -12.51 -32.43
C GLY A 605 40.41 -13.60 -31.37
N SER A 606 40.86 -13.34 -30.14
CA SER A 606 40.75 -14.22 -28.97
C SER A 606 39.93 -13.56 -27.86
N GLU A 607 38.97 -12.71 -28.23
CA GLU A 607 38.07 -12.06 -27.27
C GLU A 607 37.03 -13.09 -26.78
N ALA A 608 36.89 -13.24 -25.47
CA ALA A 608 35.94 -14.18 -24.86
C ALA A 608 34.89 -13.43 -24.04
N VAL A 609 33.65 -13.91 -24.00
CA VAL A 609 32.52 -13.26 -23.31
C VAL A 609 31.64 -14.29 -22.60
N THR A 610 30.96 -13.87 -21.54
CA THR A 610 29.82 -14.63 -20.99
C THR A 610 28.52 -14.12 -21.62
N VAL A 611 27.56 -15.03 -21.82
CA VAL A 611 26.30 -14.70 -22.50
C VAL A 611 25.09 -15.00 -21.64
N GLY A 612 24.04 -14.20 -21.82
CA GLY A 612 22.72 -14.44 -21.26
C GLY A 612 21.98 -15.60 -21.92
N HIS A 613 20.99 -16.09 -21.18
CA HIS A 613 20.02 -17.06 -21.68
C HIS A 613 19.25 -16.47 -22.87
N GLY A 614 18.94 -17.32 -23.85
CA GLY A 614 18.18 -16.95 -25.03
C GLY A 614 16.70 -16.86 -24.73
N ARG A 615 15.88 -16.94 -25.78
CA ARG A 615 14.42 -16.86 -25.66
C ARG A 615 13.86 -17.94 -24.74
N VAL A 616 13.05 -17.52 -23.78
CA VAL A 616 12.25 -18.39 -22.90
C VAL A 616 10.78 -18.16 -23.22
N LEU A 617 10.03 -19.24 -23.45
CA LEU A 617 8.59 -19.19 -23.70
C LEU A 617 7.89 -20.13 -22.72
N GLY A 618 6.76 -19.71 -22.16
CA GLY A 618 6.04 -20.54 -21.21
C GLY A 618 4.56 -20.22 -21.13
N VAL A 619 3.86 -21.10 -20.43
CA VAL A 619 2.50 -20.91 -19.95
C VAL A 619 2.53 -20.92 -18.43
N GLY A 620 1.68 -20.13 -17.79
CA GLY A 620 1.64 -20.01 -16.35
C GLY A 620 0.23 -19.98 -15.79
N TRP A 621 0.12 -20.42 -14.55
CA TRP A 621 -1.07 -20.36 -13.72
C TRP A 621 -0.70 -19.76 -12.37
N LEU A 622 -1.55 -18.87 -11.87
CA LEU A 622 -1.42 -18.32 -10.53
C LEU A 622 -2.77 -18.52 -9.84
N PHE A 623 -2.84 -19.36 -8.81
CA PHE A 623 -4.04 -19.53 -8.00
C PHE A 623 -3.91 -18.68 -6.74
N LEU A 624 -4.88 -17.80 -6.52
CA LEU A 624 -5.02 -16.97 -5.33
C LEU A 624 -6.15 -17.58 -4.49
N GLY A 625 -5.78 -18.38 -3.50
CA GLY A 625 -6.70 -18.97 -2.55
C GLY A 625 -6.99 -17.99 -1.41
N VAL A 626 -8.15 -17.31 -1.50
CA VAL A 626 -8.94 -16.97 -0.31
C VAL A 626 -9.14 -18.26 0.46
N ALA A 627 -8.74 -18.29 1.74
CA ALA A 627 -9.11 -19.30 2.74
C ALA A 627 -9.59 -20.64 2.14
N MET A 628 -8.68 -21.58 1.88
CA MET A 628 -9.07 -22.96 2.12
C MET A 628 -9.30 -23.07 3.63
N ALA A 629 -10.50 -22.67 4.08
CA ALA A 629 -11.08 -23.31 5.22
C ALA A 629 -10.92 -24.81 4.96
N LEU A 630 -10.20 -25.50 5.86
CA LEU A 630 -10.38 -26.94 6.01
C LEU A 630 -11.89 -27.19 5.88
N PRO A 631 -12.33 -28.13 5.03
CA PRO A 631 -13.72 -28.23 4.66
C PRO A 631 -14.57 -28.49 5.90
N ALA A 632 -15.09 -27.42 6.51
CA ALA A 632 -16.41 -27.46 7.10
C ALA A 632 -17.31 -27.72 5.89
N ALA A 633 -17.86 -28.93 5.84
CA ALA A 633 -18.69 -29.46 4.78
C ALA A 633 -19.34 -28.34 3.95
N GLN A 634 -18.88 -28.19 2.71
CA GLN A 634 -19.50 -27.29 1.75
C GLN A 634 -20.91 -27.83 1.49
N ALA A 635 -21.89 -27.27 2.19
CA ALA A 635 -23.27 -27.40 1.82
C ALA A 635 -23.42 -26.64 0.49
N ALA A 636 -23.54 -27.38 -0.60
CA ALA A 636 -24.03 -26.82 -1.85
C ALA A 636 -25.37 -26.12 -1.57
N GLY A 637 -25.42 -24.79 -1.77
CA GLY A 637 -26.67 -24.02 -1.76
C GLY A 637 -26.74 -22.73 -0.93
N ASP A 638 -25.68 -22.30 -0.23
CA ASP A 638 -25.78 -21.15 0.70
C ASP A 638 -25.72 -19.79 -0.01
N ARG A 639 -26.79 -19.00 0.07
CA ARG A 639 -26.87 -17.65 -0.51
C ARG A 639 -26.14 -16.66 0.38
N THR A 640 -24.95 -16.22 -0.02
CA THR A 640 -24.14 -15.23 0.71
C THR A 640 -24.24 -13.84 0.07
N LEU A 641 -24.42 -12.79 0.89
CA LEU A 641 -24.26 -11.39 0.48
C LEU A 641 -22.91 -10.86 0.99
N ARG A 642 -22.07 -10.35 0.10
CA ARG A 642 -20.76 -9.78 0.45
C ARG A 642 -20.84 -8.26 0.43
N VAL A 643 -20.62 -7.65 1.57
CA VAL A 643 -20.70 -6.20 1.81
C VAL A 643 -19.29 -5.70 2.13
N VAL A 644 -18.87 -4.64 1.47
CA VAL A 644 -17.67 -3.88 1.83
C VAL A 644 -18.05 -2.46 2.22
N MET A 645 -17.47 -1.96 3.31
CA MET A 645 -17.78 -0.63 3.81
C MET A 645 -16.58 0.00 4.50
N LEU A 646 -16.60 1.31 4.72
CA LEU A 646 -15.56 1.98 5.51
C LEU A 646 -15.53 1.39 6.92
N GLY A 647 -14.32 1.07 7.40
CA GLY A 647 -14.07 0.64 8.77
C GLY A 647 -12.58 0.72 9.10
N SER A 648 -12.27 0.63 10.39
CA SER A 648 -10.94 0.82 10.98
C SER A 648 -10.53 -0.34 11.88
N GLN A 649 -9.26 -0.41 12.27
CA GLN A 649 -8.81 -1.43 13.23
C GLN A 649 -9.39 -1.24 14.65
N SER A 650 -10.07 -0.11 14.91
CA SER A 650 -10.74 0.21 16.18
C SER A 650 -12.25 -0.03 16.18
N GLU A 651 -12.82 -0.73 15.18
CA GLU A 651 -14.25 -1.03 15.17
C GLU A 651 -14.68 -1.84 16.42
N THR A 652 -15.86 -1.51 16.95
CA THR A 652 -16.45 -2.20 18.11
C THR A 652 -17.96 -2.35 17.92
N LEU A 653 -18.52 -3.50 18.32
CA LEU A 653 -19.98 -3.70 18.37
C LEU A 653 -20.61 -3.26 19.70
N ASP A 654 -19.84 -2.68 20.63
CA ASP A 654 -20.39 -1.95 21.77
C ASP A 654 -21.14 -0.71 21.25
N TYR A 655 -22.46 -0.81 21.23
CA TYR A 655 -23.34 0.20 20.64
C TYR A 655 -23.29 1.53 21.39
N GLY A 656 -22.98 1.52 22.69
CA GLY A 656 -22.85 2.73 23.50
C GLY A 656 -21.58 3.52 23.21
N ARG A 657 -20.57 2.86 22.62
CA ARG A 657 -19.26 3.45 22.25
C ARG A 657 -19.06 3.63 20.75
N ALA A 658 -19.92 3.05 19.92
CA ALA A 658 -19.87 3.15 18.47
C ALA A 658 -19.80 4.60 17.96
N GLN A 659 -18.80 4.91 17.12
CA GLN A 659 -18.57 6.25 16.53
C GLN A 659 -18.65 6.25 14.99
N THR A 660 -18.74 5.09 14.34
CA THR A 660 -18.74 4.94 12.87
C THR A 660 -20.04 4.26 12.39
N TYR A 661 -20.31 4.28 11.08
CA TYR A 661 -21.43 3.54 10.51
C TYR A 661 -21.30 2.03 10.62
N TYR A 662 -20.08 1.50 10.70
CA TYR A 662 -19.81 0.06 10.69
C TYR A 662 -20.62 -0.72 11.72
N PRO A 663 -20.51 -0.42 13.04
CA PRO A 663 -21.31 -1.11 14.04
C PRO A 663 -22.80 -0.92 13.87
N TRP A 664 -23.26 0.23 13.39
CA TRP A 664 -24.67 0.48 13.17
C TRP A 664 -25.25 -0.33 12.00
N VAL A 665 -24.45 -0.59 10.95
CA VAL A 665 -24.84 -1.50 9.86
C VAL A 665 -24.92 -2.94 10.38
N VAL A 666 -23.95 -3.38 11.17
CA VAL A 666 -23.96 -4.72 11.74
C VAL A 666 -25.17 -4.89 12.68
N THR A 667 -25.31 -4.03 13.69
CA THR A 667 -26.39 -4.14 14.67
C THR A 667 -27.76 -3.89 14.07
N GLY A 668 -27.90 -2.98 13.10
CA GLY A 668 -29.16 -2.74 12.40
C GLY A 668 -29.67 -3.93 11.58
N ASN A 669 -28.80 -4.86 11.19
CA ASN A 669 -29.19 -6.09 10.50
C ASN A 669 -29.50 -7.26 11.45
N VAL A 670 -29.13 -7.15 12.73
CA VAL A 670 -29.35 -8.22 13.73
C VAL A 670 -30.32 -7.86 14.84
N CYS A 671 -30.55 -6.57 15.10
CA CYS A 671 -31.42 -6.07 16.15
C CYS A 671 -32.57 -5.24 15.59
N ASP A 672 -33.76 -5.47 16.14
CA ASP A 672 -34.94 -4.68 15.81
C ASP A 672 -35.09 -3.50 16.77
N VAL A 673 -35.86 -2.51 16.33
CA VAL A 673 -36.24 -1.32 17.10
C VAL A 673 -37.72 -1.37 17.46
N LEU A 674 -38.18 -0.51 18.39
CA LEU A 674 -39.61 -0.39 18.68
C LEU A 674 -40.38 0.23 17.52
N VAL A 675 -39.82 1.29 16.94
CA VAL A 675 -40.40 2.09 15.87
C VAL A 675 -39.27 2.74 15.06
N ALA A 676 -39.44 2.85 13.74
CA ALA A 676 -38.50 3.49 12.83
C ALA A 676 -39.22 4.43 11.85
N TYR A 677 -38.47 5.22 11.08
CA TYR A 677 -39.02 5.87 9.88
C TYR A 677 -38.85 4.96 8.66
N LYS A 678 -39.91 4.86 7.85
CA LYS A 678 -39.89 4.22 6.53
C LYS A 678 -40.60 5.13 5.55
N GLN A 679 -39.87 5.68 4.57
CA GLN A 679 -40.41 6.60 3.55
C GLN A 679 -41.22 7.75 4.20
N GLY A 680 -40.59 8.45 5.13
CA GLY A 680 -41.19 9.57 5.87
C GLY A 680 -42.27 9.23 6.91
N ASN A 681 -42.71 7.98 7.02
CA ASN A 681 -43.79 7.54 7.92
C ASN A 681 -43.28 6.69 9.09
N LEU A 682 -44.04 6.62 10.19
CA LEU A 682 -43.72 5.75 11.32
C LEU A 682 -44.01 4.28 10.97
N ASP A 683 -42.99 3.44 11.14
CA ASP A 683 -43.02 1.98 10.98
C ASP A 683 -42.88 1.32 12.36
N TYR A 684 -44.00 0.85 12.91
CA TYR A 684 -44.05 0.17 14.22
C TYR A 684 -43.54 -1.27 14.08
N GLN A 685 -42.30 -1.49 14.52
CA GLN A 685 -41.58 -2.76 14.41
C GLN A 685 -41.88 -3.68 15.60
N LEU A 686 -41.07 -3.72 16.65
CA LEU A 686 -41.35 -4.60 17.80
C LEU A 686 -42.62 -4.21 18.57
N SER A 687 -43.10 -2.98 18.40
CA SER A 687 -44.35 -2.51 18.99
C SER A 687 -45.54 -2.68 18.03
N ARG A 688 -46.73 -2.94 18.59
CA ARG A 688 -48.01 -2.88 17.86
C ARG A 688 -48.66 -1.50 17.96
N ALA A 689 -48.40 -0.79 19.06
CA ALA A 689 -48.89 0.56 19.32
C ALA A 689 -48.04 1.21 20.41
N ILE A 690 -47.89 2.53 20.33
CA ILE A 690 -47.32 3.35 21.40
C ILE A 690 -48.28 4.52 21.61
N THR A 691 -49.00 4.54 22.73
CA THR A 691 -50.09 5.50 22.98
C THR A 691 -49.84 6.32 24.23
N SER A 692 -50.13 7.61 24.16
CA SER A 692 -50.01 8.52 25.30
C SER A 692 -51.31 8.55 26.12
N ASN A 693 -51.19 8.95 27.38
CA ASN A 693 -52.32 9.51 28.11
C ASN A 693 -52.67 10.93 27.61
N GLN A 694 -53.73 11.54 28.16
CA GLN A 694 -54.28 12.81 27.66
C GLN A 694 -53.33 14.01 27.75
N ASP A 695 -52.36 13.99 28.66
CA ASP A 695 -51.38 15.07 28.87
C ASP A 695 -49.97 14.72 28.39
N ALA A 696 -49.80 13.56 27.73
CA ALA A 696 -48.53 13.09 27.21
C ALA A 696 -47.40 12.98 28.26
N THR A 697 -47.74 12.67 29.51
CA THR A 697 -46.78 12.40 30.59
C THR A 697 -46.53 10.90 30.80
N ARG A 698 -47.40 10.04 30.28
CA ARG A 698 -47.27 8.58 30.33
C ARG A 698 -47.53 7.98 28.97
N TRP A 699 -46.67 7.05 28.57
CA TRP A 699 -46.73 6.38 27.28
C TRP A 699 -46.71 4.87 27.46
N THR A 700 -47.76 4.21 27.00
CA THR A 700 -47.84 2.74 26.99
C THR A 700 -47.24 2.23 25.69
N VAL A 701 -46.21 1.39 25.81
CA VAL A 701 -45.62 0.65 24.68
C VAL A 701 -46.18 -0.76 24.71
N SER A 702 -47.02 -1.10 23.74
CA SER A 702 -47.51 -2.47 23.57
C SER A 702 -46.67 -3.21 22.52
N LEU A 703 -46.11 -4.36 22.90
CA LEU A 703 -45.25 -5.19 22.08
C LEU A 703 -46.05 -6.18 21.22
N ARG A 704 -45.40 -6.71 20.18
CA ARG A 704 -45.89 -7.85 19.42
C ARG A 704 -45.75 -9.14 20.22
N SER A 705 -46.78 -9.96 20.22
CA SER A 705 -46.75 -11.27 20.87
C SER A 705 -45.90 -12.27 20.08
N GLY A 706 -45.18 -13.15 20.79
CA GLY A 706 -44.49 -14.31 20.21
C GLY A 706 -43.14 -14.01 19.54
N VAL A 707 -42.59 -12.81 19.68
CA VAL A 707 -41.24 -12.47 19.20
C VAL A 707 -40.18 -13.19 20.05
N ARG A 708 -39.12 -13.68 19.39
CA ARG A 708 -38.00 -14.37 20.03
C ARG A 708 -36.67 -13.74 19.66
N PHE A 709 -35.71 -13.86 20.56
CA PHE A 709 -34.31 -13.59 20.30
C PHE A 709 -33.66 -14.71 19.48
N SER A 710 -32.47 -14.44 18.94
CA SER A 710 -31.68 -15.37 18.15
C SER A 710 -31.25 -16.65 18.87
N ASP A 711 -31.29 -16.66 20.22
CA ASP A 711 -31.08 -17.86 21.03
C ASP A 711 -32.38 -18.65 21.33
N GLY A 712 -33.50 -18.24 20.74
CA GLY A 712 -34.81 -18.87 20.89
C GLY A 712 -35.60 -18.44 22.12
N SER A 713 -35.03 -17.64 23.02
CA SER A 713 -35.74 -17.11 24.18
C SER A 713 -36.81 -16.05 23.78
N PRO A 714 -37.92 -15.93 24.51
CA PRO A 714 -38.93 -14.90 24.22
C PRO A 714 -38.38 -13.49 24.50
N LEU A 715 -38.74 -12.53 23.65
CA LEU A 715 -38.51 -11.11 23.90
C LEU A 715 -39.67 -10.54 24.73
N THR A 716 -39.39 -9.92 25.86
CA THR A 716 -40.41 -9.33 26.74
C THR A 716 -40.22 -7.83 26.96
N ALA A 717 -41.21 -7.20 27.59
CA ALA A 717 -41.14 -5.80 28.01
C ALA A 717 -39.99 -5.50 28.98
N ASP A 718 -39.49 -6.48 29.73
CA ASP A 718 -38.29 -6.33 30.57
C ASP A 718 -37.04 -6.07 29.74
N ASP A 719 -36.85 -6.80 28.63
CA ASP A 719 -35.71 -6.61 27.73
C ASP A 719 -35.76 -5.24 27.05
N VAL A 720 -36.96 -4.80 26.68
CA VAL A 720 -37.19 -3.46 26.11
C VAL A 720 -36.82 -2.38 27.13
N LEU A 721 -37.35 -2.45 28.35
CA LEU A 721 -37.04 -1.45 29.38
C LEU A 721 -35.55 -1.46 29.75
N ALA A 722 -34.92 -2.63 29.83
CA ALA A 722 -33.48 -2.74 30.06
C ALA A 722 -32.66 -2.10 28.93
N SER A 723 -33.05 -2.30 27.67
CA SER A 723 -32.40 -1.70 26.50
C SER A 723 -32.54 -0.18 26.47
N LEU A 724 -33.74 0.35 26.79
CA LEU A 724 -33.95 1.79 26.89
C LEU A 724 -33.13 2.41 28.04
N ARG A 725 -32.97 1.70 29.17
CA ARG A 725 -32.08 2.11 30.26
C ARG A 725 -30.61 2.13 29.84
N PHE A 726 -30.16 1.12 29.10
CA PHE A 726 -28.81 1.09 28.53
C PHE A 726 -28.56 2.30 27.62
N LEU A 727 -29.49 2.60 26.71
CA LEU A 727 -29.41 3.77 25.82
C LEU A 727 -29.43 5.08 26.63
N ALA A 728 -30.30 5.22 27.63
CA ALA A 728 -30.35 6.40 28.48
C ALA A 728 -29.07 6.63 29.31
N ALA A 729 -28.32 5.57 29.62
CA ALA A 729 -27.03 5.66 30.30
C ALA A 729 -25.84 5.86 29.34
N SER A 730 -26.04 5.68 28.03
CA SER A 730 -24.96 5.71 27.03
C SER A 730 -24.66 7.15 26.57
N PRO A 731 -23.38 7.59 26.52
CA PRO A 731 -23.03 8.99 26.21
C PRO A 731 -23.64 9.53 24.91
N GLY A 732 -23.73 8.71 23.86
CA GLY A 732 -24.29 9.13 22.57
C GLY A 732 -25.81 9.23 22.51
N PHE A 733 -26.54 8.70 23.50
CA PHE A 733 -28.00 8.57 23.47
C PHE A 733 -28.70 9.20 24.68
N ALA A 734 -28.00 9.43 25.79
CA ALA A 734 -28.54 9.93 27.04
C ALA A 734 -29.40 11.20 26.88
N GLY A 735 -29.00 12.12 26.00
CA GLY A 735 -29.72 13.36 25.74
C GLY A 735 -31.17 13.14 25.24
N PHE A 736 -31.42 12.10 24.44
CA PHE A 736 -32.77 11.78 23.95
C PHE A 736 -33.71 11.36 25.08
N PHE A 737 -33.17 10.76 26.15
CA PHE A 737 -33.93 10.21 27.27
C PHE A 737 -33.98 11.12 28.50
N SER A 738 -33.47 12.35 28.40
CA SER A 738 -33.43 13.33 29.50
C SER A 738 -34.79 13.60 30.15
N ASP A 739 -35.88 13.49 29.39
CA ASP A 739 -37.26 13.69 29.86
C ASP A 739 -37.97 12.40 30.27
N VAL A 740 -37.31 11.24 30.16
CA VAL A 740 -37.86 9.93 30.51
C VAL A 740 -37.36 9.54 31.89
N ASP A 741 -38.27 9.41 32.85
CA ASP A 741 -37.95 8.90 34.18
C ASP A 741 -37.78 7.39 34.12
N MET A 742 -36.55 6.94 33.92
CA MET A 742 -36.20 5.51 33.84
C MET A 742 -36.41 4.73 35.15
N GLN A 743 -36.53 5.43 36.29
CA GLN A 743 -36.82 4.81 37.58
C GLN A 743 -38.33 4.62 37.78
N ALA A 744 -39.15 5.60 37.37
CA ALA A 744 -40.60 5.50 37.42
C ALA A 744 -41.20 4.66 36.27
N SER A 745 -40.48 4.55 35.15
CA SER A 745 -40.85 3.67 34.04
C SER A 745 -40.73 2.20 34.44
N HIS A 746 -41.75 1.41 34.13
CA HIS A 746 -41.87 0.04 34.62
C HIS A 746 -42.61 -0.86 33.63
N VAL A 747 -42.35 -2.16 33.75
CA VAL A 747 -43.07 -3.20 33.01
C VAL A 747 -44.43 -3.41 33.65
N VAL A 748 -45.50 -3.38 32.84
CA VAL A 748 -46.88 -3.65 33.27
C VAL A 748 -47.12 -5.16 33.22
N ASN A 749 -46.70 -5.81 32.15
CA ASN A 749 -46.75 -7.26 31.94
C ASN A 749 -45.73 -7.67 30.85
N ALA A 750 -45.65 -8.95 30.50
CA ALA A 750 -44.64 -9.45 29.56
C ALA A 750 -44.63 -8.77 28.18
N GLU A 751 -45.74 -8.17 27.74
CA GLU A 751 -45.88 -7.52 26.42
C GLU A 751 -46.16 -6.01 26.51
N GLU A 752 -46.18 -5.42 27.71
CA GLU A 752 -46.49 -4.01 27.89
C GLU A 752 -45.60 -3.36 28.95
N LEU A 753 -45.04 -2.19 28.60
CA LEU A 753 -44.37 -1.30 29.56
C LEU A 753 -44.97 0.10 29.50
N GLU A 754 -44.86 0.83 30.61
CA GLU A 754 -45.18 2.25 30.69
C GLU A 754 -43.90 3.06 30.83
N LEU A 755 -43.71 4.02 29.93
CA LEU A 755 -42.69 5.06 30.01
C LEU A 755 -43.30 6.28 30.70
N VAL A 756 -42.69 6.70 31.80
CA VAL A 756 -43.10 7.87 32.58
C VAL A 756 -42.17 9.02 32.24
N LEU A 757 -42.74 10.18 31.92
CA LEU A 757 -41.98 11.37 31.57
C LEU A 757 -41.95 12.38 32.72
N THR A 758 -40.84 13.09 32.88
CA THR A 758 -40.67 14.17 33.88
C THR A 758 -41.43 15.44 33.49
N ARG A 759 -41.83 15.56 32.21
CA ARG A 759 -42.67 16.63 31.67
C ARG A 759 -43.50 16.16 30.46
N PRO A 760 -44.64 16.81 30.15
CA PRO A 760 -45.45 16.50 28.97
C PRO A 760 -44.66 16.53 27.66
N ARG A 761 -44.72 15.46 26.85
CA ARG A 761 -44.14 15.39 25.49
C ARG A 761 -44.95 14.52 24.54
N ALA A 762 -45.59 15.16 23.56
CA ALA A 762 -46.32 14.56 22.45
C ALA A 762 -45.39 13.95 21.37
N ASP A 763 -44.13 14.39 21.32
CA ASP A 763 -43.14 14.04 20.29
C ASP A 763 -42.23 12.85 20.68
N LEU A 764 -42.51 12.15 21.79
CA LEU A 764 -41.67 11.05 22.30
C LEU A 764 -41.40 9.99 21.22
N VAL A 765 -42.45 9.54 20.53
CA VAL A 765 -42.35 8.51 19.49
C VAL A 765 -41.52 9.01 18.30
N THR A 766 -41.82 10.22 17.82
CA THR A 766 -41.27 10.78 16.58
C THR A 766 -39.85 11.33 16.72
N THR A 767 -39.35 11.55 17.95
CA THR A 767 -38.03 12.15 18.19
C THR A 767 -37.10 11.30 19.05
N VAL A 768 -37.62 10.55 20.03
CA VAL A 768 -36.81 9.73 20.95
C VAL A 768 -36.79 8.29 20.46
N LEU A 769 -37.95 7.65 20.37
CA LEU A 769 -38.01 6.21 20.11
C LEU A 769 -37.64 5.85 18.66
N THR A 770 -37.91 6.72 17.69
CA THR A 770 -37.41 6.53 16.32
C THR A 770 -35.91 6.78 16.16
N ALA A 771 -35.28 7.53 17.07
CA ALA A 771 -33.84 7.78 17.05
C ALA A 771 -33.06 6.72 17.84
N ALA A 772 -33.62 6.23 18.95
CA ALA A 772 -32.97 5.30 19.86
C ALA A 772 -33.99 4.37 20.52
N SER A 773 -34.23 3.18 19.94
CA SER A 773 -35.09 2.15 20.56
C SER A 773 -34.70 0.71 20.20
N MET A 774 -33.43 0.49 19.87
CA MET A 774 -32.91 -0.85 19.57
C MET A 774 -32.99 -1.74 20.82
N VAL A 775 -33.35 -3.01 20.62
CA VAL A 775 -33.62 -3.95 21.72
C VAL A 775 -32.61 -5.09 21.71
N TRP A 776 -31.92 -5.24 22.84
CA TRP A 776 -31.02 -6.34 23.14
C TRP A 776 -31.59 -7.19 24.27
N LYS A 777 -31.28 -8.48 24.26
CA LYS A 777 -31.59 -9.33 25.40
C LYS A 777 -30.94 -8.76 26.67
N GLN A 778 -31.75 -8.57 27.72
CA GLN A 778 -31.35 -7.96 28.99
C GLN A 778 -30.68 -6.57 28.87
N GLY A 779 -30.88 -5.85 27.76
CA GLY A 779 -30.25 -4.54 27.53
C GLY A 779 -28.74 -4.58 27.33
N ARG A 780 -28.16 -5.73 26.96
CA ARG A 780 -26.71 -5.91 26.74
C ARG A 780 -26.28 -5.41 25.35
N GLY A 781 -26.31 -4.09 25.15
CA GLY A 781 -25.78 -3.44 23.94
C GLY A 781 -24.26 -3.26 23.94
N ASP A 782 -23.58 -3.65 25.01
CA ASP A 782 -22.14 -3.51 25.28
C ASP A 782 -21.29 -4.71 24.80
N VAL A 783 -21.94 -5.77 24.31
CA VAL A 783 -21.26 -7.05 24.00
C VAL A 783 -20.87 -7.17 22.53
N ALA A 784 -19.75 -7.84 22.28
CA ALA A 784 -19.24 -8.07 20.93
C ALA A 784 -20.13 -8.95 20.05
N ILE A 785 -20.93 -9.85 20.63
CA ILE A 785 -21.89 -10.70 19.91
C ILE A 785 -23.27 -10.50 20.54
N PRO A 786 -24.05 -9.52 20.06
CA PRO A 786 -25.36 -9.22 20.64
C PRO A 786 -26.40 -10.31 20.33
N ILE A 787 -27.25 -10.60 21.32
CA ILE A 787 -28.41 -11.46 21.16
C ILE A 787 -29.64 -10.58 20.93
N CYS A 788 -30.23 -10.71 19.74
CA CYS A 788 -31.25 -9.81 19.21
C CYS A 788 -32.33 -10.55 18.40
N SER A 789 -33.43 -9.87 18.06
CA SER A 789 -34.61 -10.48 17.39
C SER A 789 -34.64 -10.37 15.87
N GLY A 790 -33.64 -9.70 15.27
CA GLY A 790 -33.62 -9.37 13.85
C GLY A 790 -33.48 -10.59 12.93
N PRO A 791 -33.53 -10.37 11.61
CA PRO A 791 -33.52 -11.44 10.60
C PRO A 791 -32.18 -12.19 10.50
N TYR A 792 -31.11 -11.60 11.01
CA TYR A 792 -29.79 -12.20 11.11
C TYR A 792 -29.30 -12.19 12.55
N GLN A 793 -28.28 -12.99 12.84
CA GLN A 793 -27.54 -13.00 14.10
C GLN A 793 -26.04 -12.85 13.82
N VAL A 794 -25.31 -12.19 14.73
CA VAL A 794 -23.84 -12.12 14.64
C VAL A 794 -23.28 -13.50 14.99
N THR A 795 -22.50 -14.07 14.07
CA THR A 795 -21.82 -15.35 14.27
C THR A 795 -20.36 -15.14 14.67
N SER A 796 -19.72 -14.12 14.11
CA SER A 796 -18.40 -13.65 14.53
C SER A 796 -18.25 -12.17 14.22
N PHE A 797 -17.39 -11.50 14.98
CA PHE A 797 -16.96 -10.13 14.72
C PHE A 797 -15.50 -9.97 15.16
N ASN A 798 -14.70 -9.34 14.29
CA ASN A 798 -13.36 -8.87 14.58
C ASN A 798 -13.19 -7.51 13.90
N ALA A 799 -12.55 -6.54 14.57
CA ALA A 799 -12.45 -5.17 14.07
C ALA A 799 -11.72 -5.07 12.70
N GLN A 800 -10.75 -5.95 12.44
CA GLN A 800 -9.97 -6.00 11.21
C GLN A 800 -10.66 -6.80 10.11
N ASN A 801 -11.23 -7.96 10.45
CA ASN A 801 -11.80 -8.90 9.47
C ASN A 801 -13.29 -8.66 9.19
N GLY A 802 -13.96 -7.91 10.07
CA GLY A 802 -15.36 -7.55 9.95
C GLY A 802 -16.33 -8.49 10.67
N ALA A 803 -17.58 -8.50 10.22
CA ALA A 803 -18.69 -9.22 10.85
C ALA A 803 -19.24 -10.30 9.92
N LEU A 804 -19.46 -11.50 10.46
CA LEU A 804 -20.16 -12.58 9.79
C LEU A 804 -21.56 -12.73 10.39
N LEU A 805 -22.58 -12.49 9.58
CA LEU A 805 -23.97 -12.66 9.98
C LEU A 805 -24.55 -13.94 9.35
N SER A 806 -25.33 -14.69 10.13
CA SER A 806 -26.09 -15.84 9.65
C SER A 806 -27.58 -15.61 9.84
N ARG A 807 -28.44 -16.24 9.02
CA ARG A 807 -29.90 -16.13 9.18
C ARG A 807 -30.31 -16.54 10.59
N ASN A 808 -31.12 -15.71 11.25
CA ASN A 808 -31.71 -16.04 12.54
C ASN A 808 -32.89 -17.02 12.32
N PRO A 809 -32.81 -18.27 12.81
CA PRO A 809 -33.89 -19.24 12.62
C PRO A 809 -35.16 -18.93 13.44
N TYR A 810 -35.07 -18.02 14.40
CA TYR A 810 -36.19 -17.57 15.25
C TYR A 810 -36.73 -16.20 14.86
N ALA A 811 -36.26 -15.63 13.74
CA ALA A 811 -36.72 -14.33 13.26
C ALA A 811 -38.25 -14.35 13.04
N TRP A 812 -38.91 -13.30 13.54
CA TRP A 812 -40.34 -13.08 13.32
C TRP A 812 -40.64 -12.40 11.97
N HIS A 813 -39.60 -11.93 11.29
CA HIS A 813 -39.64 -11.40 9.93
C HIS A 813 -39.88 -12.51 8.90
N PRO A 814 -40.34 -12.19 7.68
CA PRO A 814 -40.24 -13.11 6.55
C PRO A 814 -38.81 -13.63 6.40
N ALA A 815 -38.67 -14.90 6.02
CA ALA A 815 -37.36 -15.54 5.89
C ALA A 815 -36.44 -14.71 4.98
N ALA A 816 -35.34 -14.22 5.56
CA ALA A 816 -34.36 -13.41 4.84
C ALA A 816 -33.76 -14.21 3.69
N TRP A 817 -33.59 -13.63 2.50
CA TRP A 817 -33.21 -14.42 1.33
C TRP A 817 -31.78 -14.95 1.41
N PHE A 818 -30.83 -14.12 1.84
CA PHE A 818 -29.47 -14.58 2.10
C PHE A 818 -29.43 -15.44 3.36
N ASP A 819 -28.72 -16.54 3.29
CA ASP A 819 -28.42 -17.41 4.41
C ASP A 819 -27.28 -16.82 5.27
N ARG A 820 -26.39 -16.03 4.64
CA ARG A 820 -25.21 -15.43 5.26
C ARG A 820 -24.92 -14.02 4.72
N ILE A 821 -24.42 -13.12 5.55
CA ILE A 821 -23.91 -11.81 5.15
C ILE A 821 -22.49 -11.64 5.69
N GLU A 822 -21.55 -11.32 4.81
CA GLU A 822 -20.18 -10.99 5.14
C GLU A 822 -20.01 -9.48 5.03
N ILE A 823 -19.77 -8.79 6.15
CA ILE A 823 -19.51 -7.34 6.16
C ILE A 823 -18.03 -7.16 6.45
N ARG A 824 -17.28 -6.58 5.51
CA ARG A 824 -15.82 -6.39 5.61
C ARG A 824 -15.45 -4.90 5.66
N PRO A 825 -14.63 -4.47 6.62
CA PRO A 825 -14.11 -3.11 6.66
C PRO A 825 -12.99 -2.97 5.61
N LEU A 826 -13.08 -1.95 4.77
CA LEU A 826 -12.03 -1.55 3.83
C LEU A 826 -11.85 -0.05 3.95
N ALA A 827 -10.69 0.39 4.45
CA ALA A 827 -10.38 1.80 4.64
C ALA A 827 -10.33 2.55 3.29
N ASP A 828 -9.66 1.97 2.29
CA ASP A 828 -9.48 2.61 0.99
C ASP A 828 -10.77 2.60 0.15
N ALA A 829 -11.18 3.79 -0.29
CA ALA A 829 -12.42 4.01 -1.02
C ALA A 829 -12.38 3.44 -2.45
N THR A 830 -11.21 3.41 -3.09
CA THR A 830 -11.03 2.83 -4.43
C THR A 830 -11.08 1.30 -4.35
N ALA A 831 -10.48 0.71 -3.32
CA ALA A 831 -10.51 -0.72 -3.03
C ALA A 831 -11.95 -1.24 -2.80
N ARG A 832 -12.81 -0.48 -2.13
CA ARG A 832 -14.24 -0.84 -1.97
C ARG A 832 -14.96 -0.98 -3.31
N VAL A 833 -14.72 -0.05 -4.23
CA VAL A 833 -15.35 -0.05 -5.56
C VAL A 833 -14.71 -1.13 -6.43
N ASN A 834 -13.40 -1.31 -6.37
CA ASN A 834 -12.71 -2.39 -7.08
C ASN A 834 -13.18 -3.77 -6.61
N ALA A 835 -13.47 -3.94 -5.32
CA ALA A 835 -14.03 -5.19 -4.79
C ALA A 835 -15.42 -5.49 -5.40
N LEU A 836 -16.25 -4.45 -5.59
CA LEU A 836 -17.53 -4.59 -6.29
C LEU A 836 -17.34 -4.90 -7.78
N LEU A 837 -16.42 -4.20 -8.45
CA LEU A 837 -16.16 -4.36 -9.88
C LEU A 837 -15.51 -5.72 -10.20
N SER A 838 -14.71 -6.27 -9.28
CA SER A 838 -14.10 -7.60 -9.40
C SER A 838 -15.03 -8.74 -8.99
N GLY A 839 -16.25 -8.44 -8.53
CA GLY A 839 -17.21 -9.44 -8.05
C GLY A 839 -16.83 -10.09 -6.73
N THR A 840 -15.83 -9.56 -6.02
CA THR A 840 -15.46 -10.00 -4.67
C THR A 840 -16.37 -9.40 -3.59
N ALA A 841 -17.16 -8.38 -3.92
CA ALA A 841 -18.26 -7.84 -3.12
C ALA A 841 -19.52 -7.67 -3.99
N ASP A 842 -20.70 -7.74 -3.37
CA ASP A 842 -22.01 -7.55 -4.01
C ASP A 842 -22.59 -6.14 -3.71
N TYR A 843 -22.16 -5.53 -2.61
CA TYR A 843 -22.56 -4.20 -2.16
C TYR A 843 -21.36 -3.45 -1.56
N ALA A 844 -21.12 -2.22 -2.03
CA ALA A 844 -20.12 -1.31 -1.49
C ALA A 844 -20.80 -0.08 -0.89
N PHE A 845 -20.67 0.10 0.42
CA PHE A 845 -21.24 1.22 1.16
C PHE A 845 -20.26 2.41 1.25
N ASP A 846 -20.81 3.63 1.24
CA ASP A 846 -20.08 4.90 1.37
C ASP A 846 -18.94 5.06 0.35
N ILE A 847 -19.32 5.10 -0.92
CA ILE A 847 -18.39 5.34 -2.02
C ILE A 847 -18.29 6.84 -2.35
N PRO A 848 -17.11 7.35 -2.75
CA PRO A 848 -16.94 8.75 -3.11
C PRO A 848 -17.61 9.05 -4.47
N VAL A 849 -17.92 10.33 -4.69
CA VAL A 849 -18.57 10.84 -5.92
C VAL A 849 -17.80 10.47 -7.19
N SER A 850 -16.47 10.53 -7.15
CA SER A 850 -15.60 10.13 -8.26
C SER A 850 -15.81 8.66 -8.65
N SER A 851 -15.87 7.77 -7.66
CA SER A 851 -16.14 6.35 -7.88
C SER A 851 -17.58 6.08 -8.32
N ALA A 852 -18.55 6.81 -7.78
CA ALA A 852 -19.94 6.71 -8.22
C ALA A 852 -20.07 7.05 -9.72
N ARG A 853 -19.42 8.13 -10.18
CA ARG A 853 -19.36 8.48 -11.62
C ARG A 853 -18.70 7.41 -12.48
N SER A 854 -17.71 6.70 -11.92
CA SER A 854 -17.04 5.62 -12.66
C SER A 854 -17.92 4.37 -12.84
N VAL A 855 -18.89 4.16 -11.94
CA VAL A 855 -19.82 3.02 -11.97
C VAL A 855 -21.14 3.38 -12.69
N GLU A 856 -21.56 4.64 -12.63
CA GLU A 856 -22.81 5.11 -13.23
C GLU A 856 -22.85 4.84 -14.74
N GLY A 857 -23.93 4.21 -15.20
CA GLY A 857 -24.11 3.84 -16.61
C GLY A 857 -23.40 2.55 -17.05
N ARG A 858 -22.58 1.90 -16.21
CA ARG A 858 -22.00 0.58 -16.51
C ARG A 858 -23.06 -0.53 -16.38
N GLN A 859 -23.10 -1.47 -17.33
CA GLN A 859 -23.97 -2.64 -17.24
C GLN A 859 -23.51 -3.58 -16.12
N GLY A 860 -24.44 -4.09 -15.31
CA GLY A 860 -24.15 -5.05 -14.24
C GLY A 860 -24.00 -4.44 -12.84
N TRP A 861 -23.85 -3.12 -12.75
CA TRP A 861 -23.80 -2.39 -11.47
C TRP A 861 -24.81 -1.24 -11.44
N GLN A 862 -25.13 -0.77 -10.24
CA GLN A 862 -26.05 0.34 -10.01
C GLN A 862 -25.54 1.21 -8.86
N ILE A 863 -25.79 2.51 -8.97
CA ILE A 863 -25.62 3.45 -7.85
C ILE A 863 -26.92 3.47 -7.05
N ILE A 864 -26.79 3.24 -5.75
CA ILE A 864 -27.88 3.37 -4.79
C ILE A 864 -27.70 4.73 -4.10
N ARG A 865 -28.65 5.63 -4.37
CA ARG A 865 -28.75 6.94 -3.74
C ARG A 865 -29.67 6.85 -2.53
N SER A 866 -29.27 7.47 -1.42
CA SER A 866 -30.01 7.36 -0.17
C SER A 866 -31.36 8.07 -0.17
N GLY A 867 -31.50 9.09 -1.01
CA GLY A 867 -32.63 10.00 -0.96
C GLY A 867 -32.45 11.03 0.14
N VAL A 868 -33.16 12.16 0.03
CA VAL A 868 -33.02 13.30 0.94
C VAL A 868 -33.33 12.92 2.40
N GLU A 869 -34.27 12.01 2.62
CA GLU A 869 -34.66 11.53 3.96
C GLU A 869 -33.51 10.84 4.72
N ASN A 870 -32.54 10.28 3.99
CA ASN A 870 -31.39 9.55 4.53
C ASN A 870 -30.05 10.28 4.26
N ALA A 871 -30.12 11.48 3.69
CA ALA A 871 -28.95 12.27 3.33
C ALA A 871 -28.33 12.98 4.54
N SER A 872 -27.07 13.41 4.40
CA SER A 872 -26.40 14.26 5.40
C SER A 872 -26.46 15.73 4.96
N GLY A 873 -26.98 16.60 5.82
CA GLY A 873 -27.00 18.04 5.60
C GLY A 873 -25.62 18.66 5.87
N TYR A 874 -25.07 19.34 4.86
CA TYR A 874 -23.78 20.01 4.89
C TYR A 874 -24.00 21.51 5.07
N TYR A 875 -23.36 22.08 6.09
CA TYR A 875 -23.59 23.47 6.47
C TYR A 875 -22.33 24.19 6.92
N PHE A 876 -22.39 25.52 6.81
CA PHE A 876 -21.48 26.41 7.52
C PHE A 876 -22.19 26.97 8.74
N ALA A 877 -21.61 26.75 9.92
CA ALA A 877 -22.11 27.32 11.17
C ALA A 877 -21.53 28.71 11.38
N MET A 878 -22.39 29.73 11.35
CA MET A 878 -22.04 31.11 11.65
C MET A 878 -22.28 31.35 13.14
N ASN A 879 -21.19 31.49 13.90
CA ASN A 879 -21.24 31.53 15.36
C ASN A 879 -21.75 32.88 15.87
N THR A 880 -23.00 32.91 16.33
CA THR A 880 -23.67 34.15 16.79
C THR A 880 -23.07 34.75 18.07
N ARG A 881 -22.18 34.01 18.76
CA ARG A 881 -21.42 34.48 19.91
C ARG A 881 -20.18 35.30 19.50
N VAL A 882 -19.81 35.27 18.22
CA VAL A 882 -18.58 35.88 17.68
C VAL A 882 -18.93 36.86 16.56
N LYS A 883 -18.41 38.09 16.65
CA LYS A 883 -18.60 39.10 15.60
C LYS A 883 -17.99 38.64 14.27
N PRO A 884 -18.63 38.95 13.12
CA PRO A 884 -19.81 39.77 12.93
C PRO A 884 -21.13 38.98 12.90
N PHE A 885 -21.13 37.70 13.30
CA PHE A 885 -22.29 36.84 13.16
C PHE A 885 -23.30 36.99 14.29
N ASP A 886 -23.07 37.86 15.26
CA ASP A 886 -24.10 38.39 16.17
C ASP A 886 -25.20 39.14 15.38
N ASP A 887 -24.84 39.81 14.28
CA ASP A 887 -25.77 40.55 13.43
C ASP A 887 -26.51 39.64 12.41
N VAL A 888 -27.85 39.61 12.50
CA VAL A 888 -28.71 38.82 11.61
C VAL A 888 -28.63 39.27 10.16
N GLU A 889 -28.42 40.56 9.89
CA GLU A 889 -28.30 41.06 8.51
C GLU A 889 -27.02 40.54 7.83
N VAL A 890 -25.94 40.34 8.60
CA VAL A 890 -24.68 39.76 8.08
C VAL A 890 -24.88 38.27 7.75
N ARG A 891 -25.56 37.51 8.64
CA ARG A 891 -25.91 36.10 8.37
C ARG A 891 -26.81 35.97 7.15
N GLN A 892 -27.81 36.84 7.01
CA GLN A 892 -28.70 36.86 5.85
C GLN A 892 -27.97 37.25 4.56
N ALA A 893 -27.04 38.20 4.61
CA ALA A 893 -26.22 38.56 3.47
C ALA A 893 -25.38 37.37 2.98
N LEU A 894 -24.73 36.61 3.87
CA LEU A 894 -24.00 35.39 3.48
C LEU A 894 -24.93 34.31 2.91
N LYS A 895 -26.09 34.05 3.55
CA LYS A 895 -27.07 33.08 3.05
C LYS A 895 -27.59 33.43 1.65
N THR A 896 -27.70 34.71 1.31
CA THR A 896 -28.12 35.19 -0.01
C THR A 896 -26.96 35.28 -1.00
N LEU A 897 -25.72 35.40 -0.52
CA LEU A 897 -24.53 35.41 -1.39
C LEU A 897 -24.21 34.04 -1.97
N VAL A 898 -24.34 32.99 -1.15
CA VAL A 898 -23.87 31.65 -1.51
C VAL A 898 -24.69 31.04 -2.65
N ASN A 899 -23.99 30.62 -3.71
CA ASN A 899 -24.56 29.83 -4.79
C ASN A 899 -24.56 28.35 -4.38
N ARG A 900 -25.67 27.93 -3.77
CA ARG A 900 -25.88 26.55 -3.30
C ARG A 900 -25.92 25.53 -4.44
N GLN A 901 -26.41 25.92 -5.62
CA GLN A 901 -26.44 25.03 -6.77
C GLN A 901 -25.03 24.73 -7.25
N GLN A 902 -24.16 25.74 -7.31
CA GLN A 902 -22.76 25.56 -7.65
C GLN A 902 -22.03 24.67 -6.63
N LEU A 903 -22.28 24.84 -5.32
CA LEU A 903 -21.75 23.94 -4.30
C LEU A 903 -22.21 22.49 -4.54
N LEU A 904 -23.49 22.26 -4.84
CA LEU A 904 -24.01 20.93 -5.15
C LEU A 904 -23.35 20.32 -6.40
N ASP A 905 -23.23 21.10 -7.47
CA ASP A 905 -22.72 20.60 -8.76
C ASP A 905 -21.20 20.35 -8.73
N VAL A 906 -20.45 21.23 -8.06
CA VAL A 906 -18.98 21.18 -8.00
C VAL A 906 -18.50 20.23 -6.90
N VAL A 907 -19.04 20.34 -5.68
CA VAL A 907 -18.57 19.58 -4.52
C VAL A 907 -19.21 18.19 -4.47
N LEU A 908 -20.53 18.10 -4.66
CA LEU A 908 -21.27 16.83 -4.55
C LEU A 908 -21.47 16.14 -5.91
N GLY A 909 -21.02 16.77 -7.00
CA GLY A 909 -21.05 16.22 -8.33
C GLY A 909 -22.44 15.89 -8.88
N GLY A 910 -23.50 16.50 -8.33
CA GLY A 910 -24.91 16.21 -8.64
C GLY A 910 -25.60 15.19 -7.72
N TYR A 911 -24.86 14.53 -6.82
CA TYR A 911 -25.40 13.52 -5.89
C TYR A 911 -25.84 14.13 -4.56
N GLY A 912 -26.90 14.94 -4.64
CA GLY A 912 -27.50 15.53 -3.45
C GLY A 912 -28.72 16.37 -3.74
N TYR A 913 -29.15 17.12 -2.74
CA TYR A 913 -30.30 18.02 -2.78
C TYR A 913 -29.90 19.39 -2.26
N ARG A 914 -30.47 20.44 -2.85
CA ARG A 914 -30.19 21.82 -2.42
C ARG A 914 -30.80 22.08 -1.04
N GLY A 915 -29.98 22.53 -0.09
CA GLY A 915 -30.41 22.89 1.25
C GLY A 915 -31.17 24.22 1.29
N ASN A 916 -31.89 24.48 2.38
CA ASN A 916 -32.65 25.72 2.58
C ASN A 916 -32.56 26.24 4.02
N ASP A 917 -31.37 26.16 4.64
CA ASP A 917 -31.06 26.68 5.99
C ASP A 917 -31.84 26.06 7.18
N VAL A 918 -32.73 25.09 6.91
CA VAL A 918 -33.55 24.38 7.91
C VAL A 918 -33.43 22.87 7.68
N PHE A 919 -33.23 22.09 8.75
CA PHE A 919 -33.14 20.63 8.69
C PHE A 919 -34.52 19.96 8.62
N GLY A 920 -34.58 18.73 8.09
CA GLY A 920 -35.80 17.93 7.99
C GLY A 920 -36.39 17.81 6.59
N GLN A 921 -35.70 18.27 5.55
CA GLN A 921 -36.21 18.21 4.18
C GLN A 921 -36.64 16.79 3.78
N GLY A 922 -37.86 16.64 3.28
CA GLY A 922 -38.43 15.33 2.90
C GLY A 922 -38.97 14.50 4.08
N LEU A 923 -38.86 14.96 5.32
CA LEU A 923 -39.36 14.27 6.51
C LEU A 923 -40.59 14.98 7.10
N SER A 924 -41.35 14.25 7.91
CA SER A 924 -42.52 14.79 8.61
C SER A 924 -42.13 15.98 9.50
N GLY A 925 -43.03 16.97 9.58
CA GLY A 925 -42.81 18.20 10.31
C GLY A 925 -42.12 19.31 9.52
N PHE A 926 -41.50 19.03 8.36
CA PHE A 926 -40.82 20.05 7.56
C PHE A 926 -41.78 20.97 6.80
N ASP A 927 -41.50 22.27 6.79
CA ASP A 927 -42.29 23.27 6.09
C ASP A 927 -41.90 23.36 4.60
N ASN A 928 -42.61 22.61 3.77
CA ASN A 928 -42.43 22.64 2.32
C ASN A 928 -42.85 23.96 1.65
N GLN A 929 -43.45 24.91 2.38
CA GLN A 929 -43.84 26.22 1.86
C GLN A 929 -42.73 27.28 2.00
N LEU A 930 -41.64 26.98 2.71
CA LEU A 930 -40.53 27.92 2.83
C LEU A 930 -39.95 28.26 1.45
N PRO A 931 -39.81 29.55 1.10
CA PRO A 931 -39.20 29.94 -0.16
C PRO A 931 -37.74 29.49 -0.16
N GLN A 932 -37.28 29.01 -1.31
CA GLN A 932 -35.88 28.70 -1.49
C GLN A 932 -35.04 29.99 -1.51
N ARG A 933 -33.85 29.95 -0.92
CA ARG A 933 -32.84 31.01 -1.00
C ARG A 933 -32.43 31.27 -2.45
N GLN A 934 -32.64 32.50 -2.91
CA GLN A 934 -32.13 32.98 -4.20
C GLN A 934 -30.79 33.66 -4.01
N THR A 935 -29.86 33.41 -4.93
CA THR A 935 -28.56 34.09 -4.91
C THR A 935 -28.69 35.53 -5.39
N ASP A 936 -28.28 36.48 -4.56
CA ASP A 936 -28.16 37.90 -4.91
C ASP A 936 -26.84 38.47 -4.35
N ALA A 937 -25.77 38.22 -5.09
CA ALA A 937 -24.42 38.63 -4.71
C ALA A 937 -24.28 40.16 -4.63
N ALA A 938 -25.02 40.93 -5.43
CA ALA A 938 -24.95 42.39 -5.45
C ALA A 938 -25.57 42.98 -4.17
N LEU A 939 -26.75 42.51 -3.78
CA LEU A 939 -27.39 42.90 -2.52
C LEU A 939 -26.54 42.48 -1.31
N ALA A 940 -26.05 41.24 -1.32
CA ALA A 940 -25.19 40.75 -0.24
C ALA A 940 -23.90 41.56 -0.11
N GLN A 941 -23.23 41.89 -1.23
CA GLN A 941 -22.05 42.75 -1.25
C GLN A 941 -22.36 44.14 -0.68
N ALA A 942 -23.48 44.75 -1.07
CA ALA A 942 -23.90 46.07 -0.56
C ALA A 942 -24.12 46.04 0.96
N LEU A 943 -24.77 44.99 1.48
CA LEU A 943 -25.01 44.80 2.91
C LEU A 943 -23.71 44.56 3.68
N LEU A 944 -22.84 43.68 3.20
CA LEU A 944 -21.55 43.38 3.86
C LEU A 944 -20.63 44.61 3.88
N ARG A 945 -20.57 45.39 2.80
CA ARG A 945 -19.84 46.67 2.76
C ARG A 945 -20.42 47.70 3.71
N LYS A 946 -21.76 47.85 3.76
CA LYS A 946 -22.43 48.77 4.70
C LYS A 946 -22.10 48.41 6.16
N LYS A 947 -21.88 47.14 6.45
CA LYS A 947 -21.48 46.61 7.77
C LYS A 947 -19.95 46.60 7.99
N ASN A 948 -19.16 47.14 7.05
CA ASN A 948 -17.69 47.15 7.08
C ASN A 948 -17.06 45.76 7.22
N ILE A 949 -17.69 44.73 6.66
CA ILE A 949 -17.13 43.38 6.62
C ILE A 949 -16.27 43.29 5.37
N THR A 950 -14.98 43.01 5.55
CA THR A 950 -14.01 42.80 4.46
C THR A 950 -13.27 41.47 4.59
N GLN A 951 -13.31 40.86 5.77
CA GLN A 951 -12.62 39.60 6.07
C GLN A 951 -13.44 38.73 7.02
N LEU A 952 -13.41 37.42 6.79
CA LEU A 952 -13.98 36.38 7.64
C LEU A 952 -12.95 35.25 7.83
N THR A 953 -13.12 34.43 8.85
CA THR A 953 -12.36 33.21 9.11
C THR A 953 -13.29 32.01 9.15
N LEU A 954 -12.91 30.90 8.51
CA LEU A 954 -13.63 29.64 8.56
C LEU A 954 -12.68 28.52 8.99
N LEU A 955 -13.08 27.77 10.00
CA LEU A 955 -12.41 26.56 10.47
C LEU A 955 -13.01 25.34 9.74
N THR A 956 -12.20 24.44 9.21
CA THR A 956 -12.67 23.27 8.46
C THR A 956 -11.79 22.05 8.67
N ALA A 957 -12.39 20.88 8.50
CA ALA A 957 -11.72 19.60 8.37
C ALA A 957 -12.56 18.66 7.50
N ASP A 958 -11.92 17.71 6.81
CA ASP A 958 -12.64 16.69 6.03
C ASP A 958 -13.15 15.56 6.94
N LEU A 959 -14.16 15.87 7.76
CA LEU A 959 -14.89 14.87 8.56
C LEU A 959 -15.68 13.89 7.69
N THR A 960 -16.07 14.36 6.51
CA THR A 960 -16.75 13.62 5.48
C THR A 960 -16.37 14.25 4.14
N PRO A 961 -16.24 13.46 3.04
CA PRO A 961 -15.78 14.00 1.76
C PRO A 961 -16.54 15.25 1.32
N GLY A 962 -15.80 16.28 0.90
CA GLY A 962 -16.30 17.52 0.29
C GLY A 962 -16.41 18.74 1.21
N LEU A 963 -16.09 18.66 2.51
CA LEU A 963 -16.20 19.82 3.41
C LEU A 963 -15.11 20.87 3.15
N ASN A 964 -13.86 20.47 2.93
CA ASN A 964 -12.78 21.39 2.57
C ASN A 964 -12.99 22.00 1.18
N ASP A 965 -13.45 21.21 0.21
CA ASP A 965 -13.79 21.69 -1.14
C ASP A 965 -14.92 22.73 -1.08
N ALA A 966 -15.92 22.53 -0.22
CA ALA A 966 -16.98 23.49 0.01
C ALA A 966 -16.47 24.80 0.64
N ALA A 967 -15.53 24.71 1.59
CA ALA A 967 -14.90 25.88 2.20
C ALA A 967 -14.11 26.70 1.16
N GLU A 968 -13.37 26.03 0.30
CA GLU A 968 -12.59 26.67 -0.76
C GLU A 968 -13.47 27.32 -1.83
N LEU A 969 -14.56 26.65 -2.23
CA LEU A 969 -15.54 27.23 -3.14
C LEU A 969 -16.28 28.42 -2.50
N LEU A 970 -16.56 28.37 -1.19
CA LEU A 970 -17.08 29.52 -0.45
C LEU A 970 -16.09 30.69 -0.45
N ARG A 971 -14.78 30.43 -0.27
CA ARG A 971 -13.73 31.46 -0.35
C ARG A 971 -13.72 32.12 -1.72
N GLN A 972 -13.87 31.34 -2.79
CA GLN A 972 -13.97 31.87 -4.15
C GLN A 972 -15.22 32.77 -4.31
N GLN A 973 -16.40 32.30 -3.91
CA GLN A 973 -17.64 33.09 -4.01
C GLN A 973 -17.59 34.39 -3.20
N LEU A 974 -16.90 34.39 -2.05
CA LEU A 974 -16.68 35.60 -1.25
C LEU A 974 -15.65 36.55 -1.88
N ALA A 975 -14.60 36.01 -2.49
CA ALA A 975 -13.59 36.80 -3.18
C ALA A 975 -14.20 37.57 -4.38
N ASP A 976 -15.15 36.98 -5.10
CA ASP A 976 -15.85 37.60 -6.24
C ASP A 976 -16.62 38.89 -5.85
N VAL A 977 -16.98 39.04 -4.57
CA VAL A 977 -17.60 40.26 -4.04
C VAL A 977 -16.65 41.13 -3.20
N GLY A 978 -15.35 40.79 -3.15
CA GLY A 978 -14.33 41.55 -2.43
C GLY A 978 -14.28 41.29 -0.91
N ILE A 979 -14.74 40.12 -0.45
CA ILE A 979 -14.60 39.67 0.94
C ILE A 979 -13.54 38.57 1.00
N THR A 980 -12.54 38.74 1.88
CA THR A 980 -11.48 37.73 2.06
C THR A 980 -11.94 36.68 3.08
N LEU A 981 -12.00 35.41 2.69
CA LEU A 981 -12.18 34.30 3.65
C LEU A 981 -10.82 33.64 3.94
N ARG A 982 -10.38 33.71 5.20
CA ARG A 982 -9.22 32.93 5.68
C ARG A 982 -9.70 31.56 6.12
N ILE A 983 -9.29 30.53 5.41
CA ILE A 983 -9.58 29.14 5.79
C ILE A 983 -8.49 28.65 6.73
N GLU A 984 -8.91 28.00 7.79
CA GLU A 984 -8.05 27.32 8.75
C GLU A 984 -8.39 25.83 8.69
N THR A 985 -7.54 25.06 8.03
CA THR A 985 -7.73 23.61 7.88
C THR A 985 -6.97 22.90 8.99
N VAL A 986 -7.63 21.94 9.64
CA VAL A 986 -7.00 21.06 10.64
C VAL A 986 -7.28 19.59 10.30
N ALA A 987 -6.52 18.68 10.90
CA ALA A 987 -6.74 17.25 10.72
C ALA A 987 -8.11 16.85 11.30
N ALA A 988 -8.81 15.93 10.61
CA ALA A 988 -10.16 15.48 11.00
C ALA A 988 -10.20 14.89 12.42
N ALA A 989 -9.15 14.17 12.84
CA ALA A 989 -9.04 13.61 14.18
C ALA A 989 -8.98 14.67 15.28
N ASP A 990 -8.35 15.82 15.01
CA ASP A 990 -8.18 16.90 15.99
C ASP A 990 -9.41 17.82 16.05
N TYR A 991 -10.18 17.90 14.97
CA TYR A 991 -11.29 18.85 14.81
C TYR A 991 -12.37 18.70 15.88
N LEU A 992 -12.87 17.48 16.08
CA LEU A 992 -13.88 17.17 17.11
C LEU A 992 -13.26 16.93 18.50
N GLY A 993 -11.93 16.75 18.57
CA GLY A 993 -11.19 16.62 19.82
C GLY A 993 -11.06 17.92 20.60
N ASP A 994 -11.13 19.07 19.91
CA ASP A 994 -11.07 20.41 20.50
C ASP A 994 -12.40 21.18 20.35
N ILE A 995 -13.42 20.71 21.06
CA ILE A 995 -14.76 21.33 21.11
C ILE A 995 -14.68 22.82 21.52
N SER A 996 -13.72 23.18 22.36
CA SER A 996 -13.53 24.57 22.81
C SER A 996 -13.17 25.49 21.65
N ARG A 997 -12.27 25.05 20.76
CA ARG A 997 -11.91 25.79 19.54
C ARG A 997 -13.08 25.91 18.58
N LEU A 998 -13.88 24.85 18.40
CA LEU A 998 -15.09 24.91 17.57
C LEU A 998 -16.10 25.96 18.08
N HIS A 999 -16.29 26.07 19.40
CA HIS A 999 -17.16 27.09 19.99
C HIS A 999 -16.62 28.53 19.90
N GLN A 1000 -15.32 28.71 19.62
CA GLN A 1000 -14.68 30.02 19.46
C GLN A 1000 -14.51 30.43 17.99
N ALA A 1001 -14.64 29.48 17.05
CA ALA A 1001 -14.53 29.76 15.63
C ALA A 1001 -15.62 30.74 15.18
N GLN A 1002 -15.24 31.70 14.32
CA GLN A 1002 -16.18 32.66 13.75
C GLN A 1002 -17.19 31.95 12.83
N MET A 1003 -16.68 31.12 11.92
CA MET A 1003 -17.48 30.21 11.10
C MET A 1003 -16.78 28.86 11.04
N LEU A 1004 -17.54 27.78 10.91
CA LEU A 1004 -16.97 26.44 10.71
C LEU A 1004 -17.79 25.60 9.73
N SER A 1005 -17.14 24.62 9.09
CA SER A 1005 -17.81 23.62 8.26
C SER A 1005 -18.21 22.40 9.11
N MET A 1006 -19.41 21.86 8.87
CA MET A 1006 -19.89 20.67 9.59
C MET A 1006 -20.96 19.95 8.77
N TYR A 1007 -21.29 18.72 9.18
CA TYR A 1007 -22.42 17.96 8.65
C TYR A 1007 -23.33 17.46 9.78
N ALA A 1008 -24.59 17.16 9.46
CA ALA A 1008 -25.52 16.51 10.36
C ALA A 1008 -26.51 15.65 9.58
N LEU A 1009 -26.88 14.48 10.12
CA LEU A 1009 -27.88 13.62 9.50
C LEU A 1009 -29.21 14.35 9.36
N ASN A 1010 -29.88 14.16 8.21
CA ASN A 1010 -31.20 14.73 8.03
C ASN A 1010 -32.21 14.01 8.93
N ARG A 1011 -32.84 14.78 9.83
CA ARG A 1011 -33.80 14.28 10.81
C ARG A 1011 -35.04 15.16 10.83
N PRO A 1012 -36.20 14.65 11.27
CA PRO A 1012 -37.39 15.48 11.46
C PRO A 1012 -37.05 16.72 12.28
N PHE A 1013 -37.64 17.87 11.94
CA PHE A 1013 -37.24 19.18 12.46
C PHE A 1013 -37.10 19.20 14.00
N LEU A 1014 -38.10 18.70 14.74
CA LEU A 1014 -38.05 18.64 16.22
C LEU A 1014 -36.95 17.72 16.78
N ALA A 1015 -36.59 16.65 16.06
CA ALA A 1015 -35.51 15.74 16.46
C ALA A 1015 -34.13 16.35 16.21
N ALA A 1016 -34.00 17.25 15.22
CA ALA A 1016 -32.77 17.98 14.94
C ALA A 1016 -32.49 19.07 16.00
N ILE A 1017 -33.52 19.63 16.64
CA ILE A 1017 -33.37 20.69 17.66
C ILE A 1017 -32.40 20.32 18.79
N PRO A 1018 -32.62 19.25 19.56
CA PRO A 1018 -31.74 18.91 20.69
C PRO A 1018 -30.34 18.46 20.25
N MET A 1019 -30.13 18.17 18.96
CA MET A 1019 -28.83 17.79 18.43
C MET A 1019 -28.01 18.99 17.95
N LEU A 1020 -28.64 20.03 17.43
CA LEU A 1020 -27.95 21.15 16.76
C LEU A 1020 -28.14 22.50 17.45
N PHE A 1021 -29.03 22.58 18.43
CA PHE A 1021 -29.42 23.80 19.13
C PHE A 1021 -29.53 23.53 20.64
N GLY A 1022 -29.77 24.59 21.42
CA GLY A 1022 -29.83 24.55 22.88
C GLY A 1022 -28.55 25.07 23.53
N ASP A 1023 -28.68 25.72 24.68
CA ASP A 1023 -27.55 26.38 25.36
C ASP A 1023 -26.60 25.37 26.00
N ASP A 1024 -27.12 24.26 26.52
CA ASP A 1024 -26.33 23.19 27.16
C ASP A 1024 -25.81 22.13 26.17
N ASN A 1025 -26.07 22.30 24.87
CA ASN A 1025 -25.67 21.32 23.85
C ASN A 1025 -24.28 21.65 23.28
N PRO A 1026 -23.27 20.78 23.46
CA PRO A 1026 -21.91 21.01 22.95
C PRO A 1026 -21.81 21.03 21.42
N TYR A 1027 -22.83 20.52 20.71
CA TYR A 1027 -22.88 20.54 19.24
C TYR A 1027 -23.61 21.78 18.68
N ASN A 1028 -24.07 22.70 19.53
CA ASN A 1028 -24.63 23.99 19.09
C ASN A 1028 -23.49 24.97 18.71
N TYR A 1029 -22.86 24.70 17.57
CA TYR A 1029 -21.76 25.50 17.03
C TYR A 1029 -22.19 26.90 16.59
N GLY A 1030 -23.45 27.06 16.18
CA GLY A 1030 -24.01 28.36 15.78
C GLY A 1030 -24.32 29.28 16.96
N GLY A 1031 -24.45 28.73 18.16
CA GLY A 1031 -24.71 29.47 19.39
C GLY A 1031 -26.03 30.22 19.46
N TRP A 1032 -27.00 29.86 18.61
CA TRP A 1032 -28.28 30.56 18.48
C TRP A 1032 -29.42 29.71 19.06
N TYR A 1033 -30.09 30.20 20.10
CA TYR A 1033 -31.29 29.57 20.65
C TYR A 1033 -32.09 30.57 21.51
N PRO A 1034 -32.69 31.62 20.91
CA PRO A 1034 -33.34 32.68 21.67
C PRO A 1034 -34.57 32.18 22.45
N ASP A 1035 -34.89 32.85 23.56
CA ASP A 1035 -35.92 32.43 24.52
C ASP A 1035 -37.31 32.20 23.88
N ASP A 1036 -37.68 33.01 22.89
CA ASP A 1036 -38.94 32.91 22.17
C ASP A 1036 -39.00 31.65 21.28
N PHE A 1037 -37.90 31.33 20.60
CA PHE A 1037 -37.76 30.09 19.84
C PHE A 1037 -37.78 28.88 20.78
N ALA A 1038 -37.05 28.94 21.90
CA ALA A 1038 -37.03 27.89 22.91
C ALA A 1038 -38.44 27.62 23.48
N ALA A 1039 -39.17 28.67 23.84
CA ALA A 1039 -40.55 28.57 24.31
C ALA A 1039 -41.49 27.99 23.25
N GLY A 1040 -41.32 28.37 21.98
CA GLY A 1040 -42.08 27.82 20.86
C GLY A 1040 -41.81 26.34 20.62
N VAL A 1041 -40.55 25.90 20.69
CA VAL A 1041 -40.17 24.47 20.62
C VAL A 1041 -40.83 23.68 21.75
N GLU A 1042 -40.78 24.19 22.98
CA GLU A 1042 -41.41 23.56 24.14
C GLU A 1042 -42.94 23.47 24.00
N GLN A 1043 -43.58 24.50 23.44
CA GLN A 1043 -45.01 24.47 23.16
C GLN A 1043 -45.37 23.45 22.07
N ALA A 1044 -44.55 23.35 21.01
CA ALA A 1044 -44.74 22.38 19.94
C ALA A 1044 -44.60 20.94 20.46
N ARG A 1045 -43.60 20.68 21.32
CA ARG A 1045 -43.39 19.37 21.95
C ARG A 1045 -44.55 18.90 22.81
N LYS A 1046 -45.35 19.80 23.38
CA LYS A 1046 -46.50 19.47 24.24
C LYS A 1046 -47.82 19.34 23.49
N THR A 1047 -47.86 19.72 22.21
CA THR A 1047 -49.10 19.79 21.44
C THR A 1047 -49.43 18.44 20.80
N LEU A 1048 -50.50 17.78 21.27
CA LEU A 1048 -50.99 16.49 20.76
C LEU A 1048 -51.77 16.58 19.45
N ASP A 1049 -52.37 17.74 19.14
CA ASP A 1049 -53.09 17.97 17.88
C ASP A 1049 -52.08 18.12 16.72
N PRO A 1050 -52.05 17.20 15.75
CA PRO A 1050 -51.03 17.22 14.70
C PRO A 1050 -51.11 18.44 13.77
N GLN A 1051 -52.31 18.97 13.52
CA GLN A 1051 -52.46 20.16 12.66
C GLN A 1051 -51.95 21.40 13.37
N ARG A 1052 -52.30 21.55 14.66
CA ARG A 1052 -51.83 22.66 15.48
C ARG A 1052 -50.31 22.58 15.71
N GLN A 1053 -49.78 21.39 15.94
CA GLN A 1053 -48.34 21.18 16.05
C GLN A 1053 -47.64 21.58 14.75
N GLN A 1054 -48.12 21.13 13.58
CA GLN A 1054 -47.54 21.50 12.29
C GLN A 1054 -47.53 23.01 12.06
N GLN A 1055 -48.58 23.73 12.44
CA GLN A 1055 -48.62 25.20 12.36
C GLN A 1055 -47.52 25.86 13.21
N GLN A 1056 -47.31 25.35 14.44
CA GLN A 1056 -46.23 25.83 15.31
C GLN A 1056 -44.85 25.50 14.71
N LEU A 1057 -44.66 24.31 14.14
CA LEU A 1057 -43.42 23.92 13.48
C LEU A 1057 -43.11 24.81 12.26
N ASN A 1058 -44.10 25.18 11.47
CA ASN A 1058 -43.91 26.09 10.33
C ASN A 1058 -43.42 27.47 10.81
N GLN A 1059 -44.01 28.01 11.88
CA GLN A 1059 -43.58 29.28 12.48
C GLN A 1059 -42.14 29.24 12.98
N LEU A 1060 -41.77 28.17 13.69
CA LEU A 1060 -40.39 27.95 14.17
C LEU A 1060 -39.41 27.83 13.00
N GLN A 1061 -39.73 27.05 11.98
CA GLN A 1061 -38.88 26.89 10.80
C GLN A 1061 -38.72 28.20 10.03
N GLN A 1062 -39.78 29.01 9.94
CA GLN A 1062 -39.70 30.35 9.34
C GLN A 1062 -38.79 31.27 10.15
N GLN A 1063 -38.88 31.25 11.49
CA GLN A 1063 -37.98 32.01 12.36
C GLN A 1063 -36.52 31.54 12.17
N LEU A 1064 -36.27 30.23 12.16
CA LEU A 1064 -34.93 29.68 11.96
C LEU A 1064 -34.38 30.01 10.56
N TRP A 1065 -35.23 29.96 9.53
CA TRP A 1065 -34.87 30.38 8.18
C TRP A 1065 -34.41 31.85 8.18
N GLN A 1066 -35.19 32.75 8.80
CA GLN A 1066 -34.90 34.19 8.86
C GLN A 1066 -33.73 34.59 9.77
N GLN A 1067 -33.49 33.85 10.86
CA GLN A 1067 -32.60 34.33 11.94
C GLN A 1067 -31.48 33.34 12.28
N GLY A 1068 -31.63 32.07 11.92
CA GLY A 1068 -30.77 30.98 12.38
C GLY A 1068 -29.32 31.07 11.93
N PRO A 1069 -28.42 30.33 12.60
CA PRO A 1069 -26.97 30.45 12.44
C PRO A 1069 -26.41 29.59 11.30
N TYR A 1070 -27.18 28.63 10.80
CA TYR A 1070 -26.68 27.67 9.82
C TYR A 1070 -26.97 28.11 8.39
N LEU A 1071 -25.92 28.10 7.58
CA LEU A 1071 -26.02 28.13 6.12
C LEU A 1071 -25.97 26.68 5.65
N LEU A 1072 -27.13 26.02 5.67
CA LEU A 1072 -27.30 24.64 5.17
C LEU A 1072 -27.42 24.71 3.66
N TRP A 1073 -26.30 24.45 2.98
CA TRP A 1073 -26.19 24.66 1.55
C TRP A 1073 -26.62 23.44 0.73
N GLY A 1074 -26.48 22.23 1.28
CA GLY A 1074 -26.80 21.00 0.57
C GLY A 1074 -27.06 19.82 1.48
N TYR A 1075 -27.71 18.81 0.94
CA TYR A 1075 -27.85 17.47 1.50
C TYR A 1075 -27.11 16.51 0.58
N ARG A 1076 -26.05 15.88 1.07
CA ARG A 1076 -25.30 14.87 0.32
C ARG A 1076 -26.01 13.52 0.45
N ASP A 1077 -26.25 12.88 -0.69
CA ASP A 1077 -26.68 11.47 -0.71
C ASP A 1077 -25.59 10.57 -0.10
N GLN A 1078 -25.99 9.64 0.77
CA GLN A 1078 -25.14 8.50 1.09
C GLN A 1078 -25.09 7.61 -0.15
N LEU A 1079 -23.92 7.54 -0.79
CA LEU A 1079 -23.74 6.79 -2.04
C LEU A 1079 -23.24 5.39 -1.74
N SER A 1080 -23.94 4.41 -2.29
CA SER A 1080 -23.49 3.03 -2.35
C SER A 1080 -23.49 2.56 -3.80
N ALA A 1081 -22.70 1.53 -4.09
CA ALA A 1081 -22.80 0.81 -5.35
C ALA A 1081 -23.09 -0.66 -5.09
N ALA A 1082 -23.84 -1.29 -5.98
CA ALA A 1082 -24.20 -2.70 -5.87
C ALA A 1082 -24.26 -3.34 -7.25
N VAL A 1083 -24.23 -4.67 -7.31
CA VAL A 1083 -24.59 -5.39 -8.52
C VAL A 1083 -26.05 -5.10 -8.88
N THR A 1084 -26.39 -4.94 -10.17
CA THR A 1084 -27.76 -4.61 -10.60
C THR A 1084 -28.78 -5.68 -10.19
N ALA A 1085 -28.32 -6.93 -10.08
CA ALA A 1085 -29.18 -8.03 -9.66
C ALA A 1085 -29.59 -7.95 -8.17
N LEU A 1086 -28.82 -7.25 -7.33
CA LEU A 1086 -29.16 -7.05 -5.92
C LEU A 1086 -30.30 -6.03 -5.80
N GLN A 1087 -31.46 -6.50 -5.33
CA GLN A 1087 -32.66 -5.69 -5.12
C GLN A 1087 -33.09 -5.76 -3.65
N GLY A 1088 -33.86 -4.78 -3.19
CA GLY A 1088 -34.50 -4.83 -1.86
C GLY A 1088 -33.58 -4.43 -0.70
N VAL A 1089 -32.47 -3.75 -0.96
CA VAL A 1089 -31.69 -3.07 0.09
C VAL A 1089 -32.48 -1.87 0.57
N GLU A 1090 -32.92 -1.89 1.82
CA GLU A 1090 -33.62 -0.77 2.45
C GLU A 1090 -32.60 0.14 3.16
N LEU A 1091 -32.89 1.44 3.26
CA LEU A 1091 -32.08 2.39 4.02
C LEU A 1091 -32.92 2.97 5.16
N ASN A 1092 -32.34 3.01 6.36
CA ASN A 1092 -32.93 3.68 7.51
C ASN A 1092 -31.90 4.63 8.13
N GLN A 1093 -32.11 5.94 8.01
CA GLN A 1093 -31.19 6.99 8.47
C GLN A 1093 -29.76 6.80 7.90
N GLY A 1094 -29.69 6.36 6.64
CA GLY A 1094 -28.43 6.07 5.93
C GLY A 1094 -27.83 4.68 6.20
N ILE A 1095 -28.40 3.88 7.11
CA ILE A 1095 -27.94 2.52 7.41
C ILE A 1095 -28.57 1.51 6.43
N PRO A 1096 -27.78 0.73 5.65
CA PRO A 1096 -28.30 -0.35 4.82
C PRO A 1096 -28.79 -1.54 5.62
N LEU A 1097 -30.04 -1.93 5.34
CA LEU A 1097 -30.74 -3.08 5.90
C LEU A 1097 -30.97 -4.11 4.78
N PHE A 1098 -30.50 -5.32 5.00
CA PHE A 1098 -30.52 -6.43 4.04
C PHE A 1098 -31.65 -7.42 4.27
N ARG A 1099 -32.57 -7.12 5.20
CA ARG A 1099 -33.72 -7.98 5.57
C ARG A 1099 -34.61 -8.38 4.39
N SER A 1100 -34.72 -7.52 3.37
CA SER A 1100 -35.50 -7.76 2.15
C SER A 1100 -34.62 -7.89 0.91
N ALA A 1101 -33.30 -7.92 1.08
CA ALA A 1101 -32.35 -7.97 -0.01
C ALA A 1101 -32.35 -9.36 -0.67
N ARG A 1102 -32.32 -9.40 -2.01
CA ARG A 1102 -32.32 -10.63 -2.81
C ARG A 1102 -31.67 -10.40 -4.17
N ILE A 1103 -31.23 -11.48 -4.82
CA ILE A 1103 -30.75 -11.44 -6.21
C ILE A 1103 -31.89 -11.73 -7.19
N ALA A 1104 -32.19 -10.80 -8.11
CA ALA A 1104 -33.21 -10.97 -9.14
C ALA A 1104 -32.79 -12.06 -10.15
N GLY A 1105 -33.66 -13.05 -10.39
CA GLY A 1105 -33.43 -14.14 -11.33
C GLY A 1105 -32.88 -15.44 -10.73
N GLY A 1106 -32.56 -15.47 -9.43
CA GLY A 1106 -32.29 -16.72 -8.71
C GLY A 1106 -33.57 -17.30 -8.13
N GLN A 1107 -33.96 -18.52 -8.55
CA GLN A 1107 -34.93 -19.33 -7.82
C GLN A 1107 -34.31 -19.92 -6.57
#